data_AF-A0A6P7T8V1-F1
#
_entry.id   AF-A0A6P7T8V1-F1
#
_cell.length_a   1.000
_cell.length_b   1.000
_cell.length_c   1.000
_cell.angle_alpha   90.00
_cell.angle_beta   90.00
_cell.angle_gamma   90.00
#
_symmetry.space_group_name_H-M   'P 1'
#
loop_
_entity.id
_entity.type
_entity.pdbx_description
1 polymer ?
#
loop_
_entity_poly.entity_id
_entity_poly.type
_entity_poly.pdbx_seq_one_letter_code
_entity_poly.pdbx_strand_id
1 'polypeptide(L)'
;MFRRISIFLLACFLYLAMGQKNEKFPPNIVEIAKGFVKNASSSPTDDGNKTHASLILPFSQATLRGLNGLRYIEAAYKTLNFYWTQYRHSVPPMFADGFLKHFAAPPGVHSTCEYRHKLICNTADIYRTADGSCNNLQNAYIGKSETTFARMMSSQYDDGVNKPRLHYKNTHLPNTRCVSYKLFKNINKPDTSLTHMVAAFTQFLNYDIQLVDTMNNVDCCRIQTDFNRFRSTFYALTRADEVRLYQMTQAVKSICLSIQIPKGDPKLPPNYRCMPYTRSTNTPNLDCKLSSRQQRNLNTQFLDGSVIYGSNSAITSMLRTGVDGTLRTTTNANGELLMRDFLNTVNCHLPNPNTNNAFCFLGGDKRINEQPLATALNMLFVREHNRLAKEFKNANLAKELKIANLAWNDEKIFQETRKMVIAEIQHITYNEYLPLILGPTVMAANQLNVQASGYTNNYNPGMSASASNIFGMIMTMTATTMFRDTYTFNAETKPMSFYNPDVFYKNVDAVTPITKGLLTDHAQRFDQYIATSFTNKYVEVLPGYPRDLVAIMLQRSRGHGIPLYTDWLKFCSRTYVNPHSFPHHSIDAKRELLSTYKNVFNIDLISGALSERVLSDGKVGPTVACILGKEFQRLKFGDRFWYENSGPGQLTQQQLDAIRSTTLAHIICRNTAITSIQRKAFEPISASNPAVSCNELLNIQTTTTTTPTTTTTPTTTTTPTTTTTPTTTPTTTTTPTTTPTTTTTPTTTTTPTTTTTPTTTPTTTPTTTTTPTTTPTTTTTPTTTTTATTTVCDGWGVFFPWSVCLNGIRSRFRLCLAGPGRRPCECEGAPIEVESCASSPSTMINKEQIIKELTERTKHLIYNGRLTYKMFNMYFLDVIISNM
;
A
#
# COMPACT_ATOMS: atom_id res chain seq x y z
N MET A 1 -30.33 -13.40 47.94
CA MET A 1 -29.06 -12.79 48.41
C MET A 1 -28.06 -12.56 47.27
N PHE A 2 -27.69 -13.58 46.48
CA PHE A 2 -26.74 -13.45 45.35
C PHE A 2 -27.11 -12.39 44.29
N ARG A 3 -28.39 -12.23 43.95
CA ARG A 3 -28.85 -11.19 43.00
C ARG A 3 -28.71 -9.76 43.55
N ARG A 4 -28.78 -9.58 44.87
CA ARG A 4 -28.54 -8.28 45.54
C ARG A 4 -27.04 -8.00 45.69
N ILE A 5 -26.22 -9.04 45.86
CA ILE A 5 -24.75 -8.95 45.87
C ILE A 5 -24.20 -8.61 44.47
N SER A 6 -24.78 -9.14 43.40
CA SER A 6 -24.38 -8.78 42.02
C SER A 6 -24.78 -7.35 41.62
N ILE A 7 -25.93 -6.86 42.09
CA ILE A 7 -26.34 -5.45 41.92
C ILE A 7 -25.48 -4.53 42.79
N PHE A 8 -25.11 -4.97 44.01
CA PHE A 8 -24.17 -4.25 44.88
C PHE A 8 -22.77 -4.20 44.29
N LEU A 9 -22.27 -5.27 43.66
CA LEU A 9 -20.96 -5.29 42.99
C LEU A 9 -20.94 -4.46 41.69
N LEU A 10 -22.04 -4.42 40.94
CA LEU A 10 -22.20 -3.54 39.78
C LEU A 10 -22.30 -2.06 40.21
N ALA A 11 -23.01 -1.78 41.30
CA ALA A 11 -23.07 -0.46 41.93
C ALA A 11 -21.71 -0.04 42.50
N CYS A 12 -20.95 -0.96 43.12
CA CYS A 12 -19.58 -0.73 43.57
C CYS A 12 -18.63 -0.49 42.38
N PHE A 13 -18.80 -1.17 41.24
CA PHE A 13 -18.00 -0.95 40.04
C PHE A 13 -18.31 0.40 39.38
N LEU A 14 -19.58 0.82 39.37
CA LEU A 14 -20.02 2.15 38.92
C LEU A 14 -19.60 3.26 39.90
N TYR A 15 -19.56 2.98 41.20
CA TYR A 15 -19.05 3.87 42.25
C TYR A 15 -17.52 4.02 42.19
N LEU A 16 -16.79 2.93 41.89
CA LEU A 16 -15.34 2.92 41.64
C LEU A 16 -14.94 3.66 40.35
N ALA A 17 -15.85 3.73 39.36
CA ALA A 17 -15.65 4.54 38.16
C ALA A 17 -15.85 6.05 38.40
N MET A 18 -16.35 6.48 39.58
CA MET A 18 -16.77 7.87 39.83
C MET A 18 -16.14 8.58 41.05
N GLY A 19 -15.12 8.05 41.75
CA GLY A 19 -14.57 8.81 42.88
C GLY A 19 -13.18 8.37 43.37
N GLN A 20 -12.25 9.34 43.41
CA GLN A 20 -10.93 9.21 44.02
C GLN A 20 -10.99 9.05 45.55
N LYS A 21 -10.19 8.13 46.11
CA LYS A 21 -9.04 8.41 46.99
C LYS A 21 -8.49 7.11 47.61
N ASN A 22 -7.16 7.11 47.73
CA ASN A 22 -6.26 6.24 48.49
C ASN A 22 -6.90 5.23 49.47
N GLU A 23 -6.74 3.93 49.19
CA GLU A 23 -6.31 2.92 50.18
C GLU A 23 -5.88 1.61 49.50
N LYS A 24 -4.92 0.91 50.12
CA LYS A 24 -4.17 -0.25 49.58
C LYS A 24 -5.05 -1.51 49.48
N PHE A 25 -4.98 -2.21 48.34
CA PHE A 25 -5.61 -3.52 48.14
C PHE A 25 -4.78 -4.68 48.74
N PRO A 26 -5.42 -5.79 49.18
CA PRO A 26 -4.73 -6.96 49.72
C PRO A 26 -3.92 -7.72 48.65
N PRO A 27 -2.75 -8.30 48.99
CA PRO A 27 -1.83 -8.94 48.02
C PRO A 27 -2.39 -10.16 47.26
N ASN A 28 -3.43 -10.80 47.79
CA ASN A 28 -3.91 -12.12 47.38
C ASN A 28 -4.53 -12.18 45.96
N ILE A 29 -5.26 -11.15 45.52
CA ILE A 29 -6.00 -11.22 44.23
C ILE A 29 -5.07 -10.96 43.03
N VAL A 30 -4.05 -10.12 43.22
CA VAL A 30 -3.00 -9.90 42.22
C VAL A 30 -2.07 -11.12 42.12
N GLU A 31 -1.82 -11.81 43.24
CA GLU A 31 -1.08 -13.08 43.30
C GLU A 31 -1.81 -14.23 42.59
N ILE A 32 -3.13 -14.36 42.74
CA ILE A 32 -3.93 -15.40 42.06
C ILE A 32 -3.94 -15.19 40.54
N ALA A 33 -4.07 -13.93 40.08
CA ALA A 33 -3.97 -13.59 38.66
C ALA A 33 -2.55 -13.84 38.10
N LYS A 34 -1.50 -13.55 38.88
CA LYS A 34 -0.10 -13.88 38.54
C LYS A 34 0.14 -15.39 38.49
N GLY A 35 -0.46 -16.16 39.40
CA GLY A 35 -0.36 -17.63 39.46
C GLY A 35 -0.99 -18.31 38.24
N PHE A 36 -2.12 -17.78 37.75
CA PHE A 36 -2.77 -18.31 36.55
C PHE A 36 -1.99 -17.98 35.26
N VAL A 37 -1.38 -16.80 35.20
CA VAL A 37 -0.47 -16.40 34.10
C VAL A 37 0.83 -17.22 34.13
N LYS A 38 1.33 -17.59 35.32
CA LYS A 38 2.51 -18.46 35.49
C LYS A 38 2.23 -19.90 35.05
N ASN A 39 1.05 -20.44 35.36
CA ASN A 39 0.63 -21.78 34.91
C ASN A 39 0.27 -21.84 33.41
N ALA A 40 -0.08 -20.72 32.79
CA ALA A 40 -0.22 -20.62 31.34
C ALA A 40 1.15 -20.53 30.60
N SER A 41 2.25 -20.37 31.33
CA SER A 41 3.62 -20.26 30.80
C SER A 41 4.51 -21.48 31.04
N SER A 42 4.03 -22.51 31.76
CA SER A 42 4.74 -23.79 31.90
C SER A 42 4.49 -24.68 30.67
N SER A 43 5.46 -24.69 29.75
CA SER A 43 5.63 -25.79 28.80
C SER A 43 5.90 -27.09 29.58
N PRO A 44 5.44 -28.26 29.12
CA PRO A 44 5.92 -29.52 29.68
C PRO A 44 7.43 -29.58 29.42
N THR A 45 8.21 -29.63 30.50
CA THR A 45 9.59 -30.08 30.46
C THR A 45 9.57 -31.59 30.64
N ASP A 46 10.02 -32.35 29.65
CA ASP A 46 11.08 -33.33 29.89
C ASP A 46 11.77 -33.78 28.61
N ASP A 47 13.09 -33.94 28.78
CA ASP A 47 14.07 -34.72 28.03
C ASP A 47 14.56 -34.26 26.64
N GLY A 48 15.73 -33.60 26.68
CA GLY A 48 16.90 -34.10 25.96
C GLY A 48 16.97 -33.90 24.45
N ASN A 49 17.06 -32.64 23.98
CA ASN A 49 17.93 -32.32 22.84
C ASN A 49 18.18 -30.81 22.71
N LYS A 50 19.25 -30.35 23.36
CA LYS A 50 19.84 -29.03 23.12
C LYS A 50 20.72 -29.07 21.88
N THR A 51 20.15 -29.04 20.68
CA THR A 51 20.90 -28.79 19.41
C THR A 51 19.97 -28.53 18.23
N HIS A 52 19.22 -27.42 18.22
CA HIS A 52 18.60 -26.90 17.00
C HIS A 52 18.61 -25.36 16.93
N ALA A 53 19.68 -24.75 17.44
CA ALA A 53 20.00 -23.34 17.24
C ALA A 53 21.13 -23.21 16.21
N SER A 54 20.89 -23.65 14.98
CA SER A 54 21.75 -23.36 13.82
C SER A 54 21.15 -23.92 12.53
N LEU A 55 20.31 -23.12 11.87
CA LEU A 55 20.16 -23.12 10.41
C LEU A 55 19.52 -21.78 10.02
N ILE A 56 20.41 -20.87 9.67
CA ILE A 56 20.16 -19.48 9.29
C ILE A 56 19.53 -19.47 7.89
N LEU A 57 18.26 -19.09 7.81
CA LEU A 57 17.78 -18.17 6.77
C LEU A 57 17.75 -16.79 7.44
N PRO A 58 18.12 -15.69 6.77
CA PRO A 58 17.76 -14.38 7.30
C PRO A 58 16.23 -14.29 7.25
N PHE A 59 15.57 -14.60 8.36
CA PHE A 59 14.18 -14.21 8.57
C PHE A 59 14.15 -12.70 8.40
N SER A 60 13.43 -12.20 7.39
CA SER A 60 13.24 -10.76 7.23
C SER A 60 12.68 -10.20 8.54
N GLN A 61 13.11 -8.99 8.94
CA GLN A 61 12.60 -8.37 10.16
C GLN A 61 11.07 -8.34 10.18
N ALA A 62 10.43 -8.12 9.02
CA ALA A 62 8.98 -8.16 8.82
C ALA A 62 8.33 -9.52 9.17
N THR A 63 9.00 -10.64 8.89
CA THR A 63 8.50 -11.99 9.23
C THR A 63 8.48 -12.21 10.74
N LEU A 64 9.59 -11.92 11.44
CA LEU A 64 9.67 -12.03 12.91
C LEU A 64 8.63 -11.15 13.60
N ARG A 65 8.53 -9.92 13.13
CA ARG A 65 7.50 -8.94 13.45
C ARG A 65 6.08 -9.46 13.32
N GLY A 66 5.78 -10.16 12.23
CA GLY A 66 4.50 -10.82 12.01
C GLY A 66 4.26 -11.98 12.97
N LEU A 67 5.28 -12.79 13.28
CA LEU A 67 5.16 -13.85 14.29
C LEU A 67 4.89 -13.28 15.68
N ASN A 68 5.57 -12.20 16.06
CA ASN A 68 5.33 -11.49 17.31
C ASN A 68 3.89 -10.97 17.38
N GLY A 69 3.38 -10.36 16.30
CA GLY A 69 1.99 -9.92 16.22
C GLY A 69 0.98 -11.07 16.33
N LEU A 70 1.26 -12.25 15.74
CA LEU A 70 0.42 -13.45 15.90
C LEU A 70 0.35 -13.92 17.36
N ARG A 71 1.47 -13.94 18.07
CA ARG A 71 1.49 -14.31 19.51
C ARG A 71 0.63 -13.38 20.34
N TYR A 72 0.64 -12.09 20.04
CA TYR A 72 -0.22 -11.09 20.68
C TYR A 72 -1.70 -11.34 20.40
N ILE A 73 -2.04 -11.65 19.16
CA ILE A 73 -3.42 -11.96 18.74
C ILE A 73 -3.90 -13.24 19.44
N GLU A 74 -3.06 -14.27 19.52
CA GLU A 74 -3.39 -15.52 20.19
C GLU A 74 -3.62 -15.31 21.68
N ALA A 75 -2.75 -14.52 22.34
CA ALA A 75 -2.92 -14.15 23.74
C ALA A 75 -4.24 -13.38 23.96
N ALA A 76 -4.52 -12.37 23.13
CA ALA A 76 -5.78 -11.61 23.19
C ALA A 76 -7.01 -12.50 23.00
N TYR A 77 -6.96 -13.42 22.04
CA TYR A 77 -8.04 -14.37 21.78
C TYR A 77 -8.27 -15.32 22.96
N LYS A 78 -7.20 -15.91 23.52
CA LYS A 78 -7.28 -16.79 24.69
C LYS A 78 -7.85 -16.05 25.90
N THR A 79 -7.40 -14.82 26.16
CA THR A 79 -7.94 -13.98 27.23
C THR A 79 -9.42 -13.72 27.02
N LEU A 80 -9.83 -13.23 25.84
CA LEU A 80 -11.25 -12.94 25.57
C LEU A 80 -12.12 -14.20 25.67
N ASN A 81 -11.66 -15.32 25.11
CA ASN A 81 -12.38 -16.58 25.17
C ASN A 81 -12.55 -17.11 26.60
N PHE A 82 -11.51 -17.02 27.44
CA PHE A 82 -11.62 -17.35 28.87
C PHE A 82 -12.71 -16.51 29.56
N TYR A 83 -12.76 -15.20 29.28
CA TYR A 83 -13.81 -14.36 29.85
C TYR A 83 -15.19 -14.67 29.29
N TRP A 84 -15.32 -14.96 27.99
CA TRP A 84 -16.60 -15.34 27.40
C TRP A 84 -17.11 -16.69 27.90
N THR A 85 -16.24 -17.65 28.20
CA THR A 85 -16.68 -18.92 28.80
C THR A 85 -17.10 -18.73 30.25
N GLN A 86 -16.42 -17.87 31.01
CA GLN A 86 -16.71 -17.62 32.43
C GLN A 86 -17.87 -16.63 32.66
N TYR A 87 -18.05 -15.65 31.77
CA TYR A 87 -18.96 -14.50 31.94
C TYR A 87 -19.82 -14.25 30.69
N ARG A 88 -20.25 -15.34 30.05
CA ARG A 88 -20.94 -15.45 28.74
C ARG A 88 -22.06 -14.44 28.45
N HIS A 89 -22.56 -13.74 29.44
CA HIS A 89 -23.68 -12.79 29.34
C HIS A 89 -23.31 -11.31 29.48
N SER A 90 -22.03 -10.95 29.68
CA SER A 90 -21.67 -9.62 30.18
C SER A 90 -20.87 -8.71 29.24
N VAL A 91 -20.25 -9.21 28.15
CA VAL A 91 -19.37 -8.39 27.29
C VAL A 91 -19.71 -8.55 25.80
N PRO A 92 -20.36 -7.55 25.18
CA PRO A 92 -20.58 -7.53 23.73
C PRO A 92 -19.25 -7.47 22.95
N PRO A 93 -19.13 -8.14 21.77
CA PRO A 93 -17.91 -8.15 20.96
C PRO A 93 -17.36 -6.77 20.58
N MET A 94 -18.23 -5.75 20.49
CA MET A 94 -17.85 -4.37 20.19
C MET A 94 -16.97 -3.71 21.25
N PHE A 95 -16.88 -4.28 22.46
CA PHE A 95 -16.04 -3.75 23.55
C PHE A 95 -14.72 -4.52 23.72
N ALA A 96 -14.44 -5.51 22.88
CA ALA A 96 -13.27 -6.38 23.04
C ALA A 96 -11.95 -5.60 23.08
N ASP A 97 -11.73 -4.66 22.16
CA ASP A 97 -10.46 -3.92 22.10
C ASP A 97 -10.22 -3.04 23.35
N GLY A 98 -11.25 -2.32 23.81
CA GLY A 98 -11.19 -1.53 25.03
C GLY A 98 -11.00 -2.40 26.27
N PHE A 99 -11.70 -3.54 26.32
CA PHE A 99 -11.57 -4.52 27.40
C PHE A 99 -10.16 -5.11 27.48
N LEU A 100 -9.60 -5.57 26.35
CA LEU A 100 -8.28 -6.19 26.26
C LEU A 100 -7.16 -5.28 26.78
N LYS A 101 -7.27 -3.97 26.59
CA LYS A 101 -6.30 -2.98 27.08
C LYS A 101 -6.19 -2.89 28.60
N HIS A 102 -7.13 -3.46 29.35
CA HIS A 102 -7.07 -3.53 30.82
C HIS A 102 -6.23 -4.71 31.31
N PHE A 103 -5.88 -5.64 30.43
CA PHE A 103 -5.07 -6.81 30.77
C PHE A 103 -3.63 -6.64 30.31
N ALA A 104 -2.69 -6.96 31.20
CA ALA A 104 -1.29 -7.09 30.81
C ALA A 104 -1.11 -8.31 29.90
N ALA A 105 -0.28 -8.18 28.86
CA ALA A 105 0.15 -9.32 28.08
C ALA A 105 0.94 -10.29 28.98
N PRO A 106 0.80 -11.63 28.80
CA PRO A 106 1.61 -12.60 29.54
C PRO A 106 3.11 -12.28 29.42
N PRO A 107 3.95 -12.46 30.47
CA PRO A 107 5.35 -12.04 30.44
C PRO A 107 6.15 -12.55 29.24
N GLY A 108 5.92 -13.80 28.81
CA GLY A 108 6.56 -14.39 27.62
C GLY A 108 6.10 -13.83 26.28
N VAL A 109 4.90 -13.23 26.21
CA VAL A 109 4.39 -12.50 25.03
C VAL A 109 4.78 -11.02 25.12
N HIS A 110 4.79 -10.46 26.33
CA HIS A 110 5.25 -9.11 26.57
C HIS A 110 6.74 -8.94 26.22
N SER A 111 7.58 -9.92 26.54
CA SER A 111 9.01 -9.92 26.20
C SER A 111 9.29 -9.95 24.70
N THR A 112 8.36 -10.43 23.87
CA THR A 112 8.48 -10.41 22.41
C THR A 112 7.95 -9.13 21.77
N CYS A 113 7.49 -8.16 22.56
CA CYS A 113 7.13 -6.84 22.01
C CYS A 113 8.38 -6.05 21.65
N GLU A 114 8.46 -5.64 20.41
CA GLU A 114 9.56 -4.82 19.90
C GLU A 114 9.50 -3.36 20.37
N TYR A 115 8.32 -2.92 20.82
CA TYR A 115 8.06 -1.54 21.26
C TYR A 115 8.17 -1.38 22.79
N ARG A 116 8.57 -2.44 23.52
CA ARG A 116 8.62 -2.43 25.00
C ARG A 116 9.65 -1.44 25.55
N HIS A 117 10.71 -1.20 24.78
CA HIS A 117 11.79 -0.30 25.16
C HIS A 117 11.56 1.05 24.49
N LYS A 118 11.65 2.12 25.27
CA LYS A 118 11.54 3.47 24.72
C LYS A 118 12.75 3.74 23.81
N LEU A 119 12.50 4.16 22.57
CA LEU A 119 13.57 4.71 21.72
C LEU A 119 14.07 6.02 22.31
N ILE A 120 15.39 6.14 22.41
CA ILE A 120 16.07 7.35 22.86
C ILE A 120 16.32 8.22 21.63
N CYS A 121 15.84 9.46 21.67
CA CYS A 121 16.00 10.42 20.57
C CYS A 121 17.08 11.43 20.91
N ASN A 122 17.94 11.74 19.94
CA ASN A 122 18.80 12.90 20.03
C ASN A 122 17.98 14.17 19.73
N THR A 123 17.77 15.01 20.74
CA THR A 123 16.99 16.24 20.60
C THR A 123 17.71 17.32 19.78
N ALA A 124 19.02 17.17 19.55
CA ALA A 124 19.81 18.04 18.69
C ALA A 124 19.64 17.71 17.20
N ASP A 125 19.02 16.58 16.84
CA ASP A 125 18.82 16.22 15.44
C ASP A 125 17.80 17.15 14.76
N ILE A 126 18.30 17.87 13.77
CA ILE A 126 17.55 18.87 13.00
C ILE A 126 16.92 18.31 11.71
N TYR A 127 17.20 17.06 11.37
CA TYR A 127 16.64 16.38 10.20
C TYR A 127 15.72 15.23 10.57
N ARG A 128 14.81 14.90 9.66
CA ARG A 128 13.98 13.69 9.74
C ARG A 128 14.88 12.47 9.63
N THR A 129 14.69 11.51 10.53
CA THR A 129 15.28 10.17 10.38
C THR A 129 14.72 9.49 9.12
N ALA A 130 15.46 8.55 8.55
CA ALA A 130 15.04 7.83 7.33
C ALA A 130 13.82 6.93 7.58
N ASP A 131 13.59 6.52 8.83
CA ASP A 131 12.49 5.63 9.22
C ASP A 131 11.36 6.37 9.95
N GLY A 132 11.42 7.70 10.03
CA GLY A 132 10.40 8.54 10.67
C GLY A 132 10.39 8.49 12.21
N SER A 133 11.28 7.72 12.84
CA SER A 133 11.44 7.73 14.30
C SER A 133 11.81 9.12 14.83
N CYS A 134 11.52 9.37 16.11
CA CYS A 134 11.91 10.62 16.79
C CYS A 134 11.31 11.91 16.22
N ASN A 135 10.30 11.83 15.34
CA ASN A 135 9.46 12.98 15.02
C ASN A 135 8.76 13.47 16.31
N ASN A 136 8.03 12.55 16.96
CA ASN A 136 7.44 12.80 18.27
C ASN A 136 8.43 12.43 19.39
N LEU A 137 8.97 13.43 20.08
CA LEU A 137 9.98 13.23 21.14
C LEU A 137 9.41 12.56 22.41
N GLN A 138 8.09 12.63 22.64
CA GLN A 138 7.44 11.98 23.78
C GLN A 138 7.26 10.49 23.50
N ASN A 139 6.84 10.14 22.29
CA ASN A 139 6.68 8.77 21.81
C ASN A 139 7.31 8.59 20.43
N ALA A 140 8.58 8.20 20.45
CA ALA A 140 9.47 8.12 19.29
C ALA A 140 9.07 7.09 18.23
N TYR A 141 8.14 6.16 18.52
CA TYR A 141 7.62 5.21 17.55
C TYR A 141 6.44 5.74 16.73
N ILE A 142 5.82 6.85 17.14
CA ILE A 142 4.69 7.43 16.39
C ILE A 142 5.15 7.87 15.00
N GLY A 143 4.46 7.36 13.98
CA GLY A 143 4.75 7.63 12.57
C GLY A 143 5.99 6.91 12.01
N LYS A 144 6.70 6.14 12.82
CA LYS A 144 7.86 5.35 12.36
C LYS A 144 7.44 4.25 11.38
N SER A 145 8.27 3.96 10.39
CA SER A 145 8.11 2.81 9.50
C SER A 145 8.20 1.47 10.23
N GLU A 146 7.59 0.44 9.63
CA GLU A 146 7.43 -0.90 10.20
C GLU A 146 6.71 -0.92 11.55
N THR A 147 5.80 0.02 11.79
CA THR A 147 4.97 0.05 12.99
C THR A 147 3.49 -0.09 12.67
N THR A 148 2.66 -0.09 13.70
CA THR A 148 1.21 -0.22 13.54
C THR A 148 0.56 1.03 12.95
N PHE A 149 -0.55 0.86 12.25
CA PHE A 149 -1.42 1.97 11.86
C PHE A 149 -2.18 2.53 13.08
N ALA A 150 -2.48 3.82 13.05
CA ALA A 150 -3.50 4.38 13.93
C ALA A 150 -4.90 3.90 13.55
N ARG A 151 -5.87 4.09 14.45
CA ARG A 151 -7.29 3.81 14.18
C ARG A 151 -8.14 5.03 14.52
N MET A 152 -8.87 5.57 13.54
CA MET A 152 -9.88 6.61 13.76
C MET A 152 -11.12 6.06 14.49
N MET A 153 -11.40 4.77 14.29
CA MET A 153 -12.43 4.01 15.00
C MET A 153 -11.89 2.63 15.35
N SER A 154 -12.36 2.09 16.47
CA SER A 154 -12.04 0.72 16.90
C SER A 154 -12.31 -0.29 15.79
N SER A 155 -11.47 -1.33 15.71
CA SER A 155 -11.64 -2.39 14.74
C SER A 155 -12.95 -3.16 14.98
N GLN A 156 -13.50 -3.71 13.91
CA GLN A 156 -14.68 -4.58 13.94
C GLN A 156 -14.36 -5.91 13.25
N TYR A 157 -13.80 -6.82 14.03
CA TYR A 157 -13.67 -8.23 13.66
C TYR A 157 -14.90 -9.02 14.10
N ASP A 158 -15.19 -10.14 13.43
CA ASP A 158 -16.36 -10.99 13.69
C ASP A 158 -16.32 -11.60 15.11
N ASP A 159 -15.11 -11.90 15.59
CA ASP A 159 -14.81 -12.38 16.94
C ASP A 159 -14.29 -11.26 17.87
N GLY A 160 -14.34 -9.99 17.44
CA GLY A 160 -13.78 -8.85 18.16
C GLY A 160 -12.25 -8.80 18.21
N VAL A 161 -11.52 -9.80 17.68
CA VAL A 161 -10.06 -9.89 17.80
C VAL A 161 -9.35 -9.98 16.45
N ASN A 162 -9.69 -10.96 15.59
CA ASN A 162 -8.89 -11.26 14.40
C ASN A 162 -9.70 -11.84 13.24
N LYS A 163 -10.82 -12.51 13.49
CA LYS A 163 -11.60 -13.17 12.45
C LYS A 163 -12.19 -12.12 11.50
N PRO A 164 -11.84 -12.13 10.19
CA PRO A 164 -12.36 -11.18 9.22
C PRO A 164 -13.88 -11.15 9.24
N ARG A 165 -14.46 -9.97 9.01
CA ARG A 165 -15.92 -9.84 8.97
C ARG A 165 -16.47 -10.56 7.74
N LEU A 166 -17.24 -11.62 7.99
CA LEU A 166 -17.99 -12.37 6.97
C LEU A 166 -19.50 -12.24 7.18
N HIS A 167 -19.92 -11.74 8.35
CA HIS A 167 -21.30 -11.62 8.76
C HIS A 167 -21.57 -10.28 9.45
N TYR A 168 -22.84 -9.89 9.48
CA TYR A 168 -23.37 -8.87 10.37
C TYR A 168 -24.74 -9.31 10.88
N LYS A 169 -24.93 -9.36 12.21
CA LYS A 169 -26.15 -9.84 12.89
C LYS A 169 -26.75 -11.09 12.21
N ASN A 170 -25.93 -12.12 12.01
CA ASN A 170 -26.26 -13.42 11.38
C ASN A 170 -26.55 -13.41 9.87
N THR A 171 -26.40 -12.28 9.17
CA THR A 171 -26.49 -12.22 7.70
C THR A 171 -25.10 -12.23 7.07
N HIS A 172 -24.89 -13.03 6.01
CA HIS A 172 -23.59 -13.09 5.32
C HIS A 172 -23.38 -11.83 4.46
N LEU A 173 -22.15 -11.30 4.49
CA LEU A 173 -21.73 -10.25 3.55
C LEU A 173 -21.64 -10.83 2.13
N PRO A 174 -21.97 -10.04 1.09
CA PRO A 174 -21.82 -10.49 -0.29
C PRO A 174 -20.35 -10.76 -0.60
N ASN A 175 -20.11 -11.71 -1.50
CA ASN A 175 -18.78 -11.98 -2.04
C ASN A 175 -18.18 -10.70 -2.67
N THR A 176 -16.92 -10.36 -2.39
CA THR A 176 -16.32 -9.07 -2.80
C THR A 176 -16.20 -8.93 -4.31
N ARG A 177 -15.96 -10.02 -5.04
CA ARG A 177 -15.98 -10.02 -6.51
C ARG A 177 -17.37 -9.75 -7.05
N CYS A 178 -18.40 -10.31 -6.41
CA CYS A 178 -19.80 -10.02 -6.75
C CYS A 178 -20.16 -8.55 -6.54
N VAL A 179 -19.68 -7.93 -5.44
CA VAL A 179 -19.84 -6.49 -5.22
C VAL A 179 -19.13 -5.71 -6.33
N SER A 180 -17.88 -6.07 -6.64
CA SER A 180 -17.08 -5.40 -7.67
C SER A 180 -17.80 -5.33 -9.02
N TYR A 181 -18.14 -6.47 -9.64
CA TYR A 181 -18.70 -6.44 -11.00
C TYR A 181 -20.14 -5.92 -11.06
N LYS A 182 -20.91 -5.92 -9.95
CA LYS A 182 -22.28 -5.40 -9.92
C LYS A 182 -22.35 -3.89 -9.73
N LEU A 183 -21.54 -3.36 -8.80
CA LEU A 183 -21.57 -1.95 -8.41
C LEU A 183 -20.56 -1.11 -9.19
N PHE A 184 -19.34 -1.63 -9.39
CA PHE A 184 -18.23 -0.88 -9.95
C PHE A 184 -18.05 -1.15 -11.45
N LYS A 185 -18.99 -0.62 -12.23
CA LYS A 185 -19.03 -0.77 -13.68
C LYS A 185 -18.00 0.14 -14.35
N ASN A 186 -17.57 -0.22 -15.56
CA ASN A 186 -16.76 0.67 -16.38
C ASN A 186 -17.67 1.60 -17.19
N ILE A 187 -17.82 2.85 -16.73
CA ILE A 187 -18.53 3.91 -17.45
C ILE A 187 -17.60 5.10 -17.55
N ASN A 188 -17.30 5.53 -18.77
CA ASN A 188 -16.45 6.68 -19.03
C ASN A 188 -17.22 7.99 -18.75
N LYS A 189 -16.84 8.69 -17.68
CA LYS A 189 -17.38 9.98 -17.24
C LYS A 189 -16.23 10.90 -16.85
N PRO A 190 -15.53 11.52 -17.81
CA PRO A 190 -14.42 12.41 -17.50
C PRO A 190 -14.89 13.64 -16.71
N ASP A 191 -14.10 14.10 -15.74
CA ASP A 191 -14.28 15.38 -15.06
C ASP A 191 -13.65 16.49 -15.91
N THR A 192 -14.46 17.46 -16.31
CA THR A 192 -14.05 18.54 -17.21
C THR A 192 -13.19 19.62 -16.54
N SER A 193 -13.00 19.55 -15.22
CA SER A 193 -12.24 20.52 -14.43
C SER A 193 -10.97 19.96 -13.82
N LEU A 194 -10.70 18.65 -13.95
CA LEU A 194 -9.50 18.01 -13.42
C LEU A 194 -8.71 17.33 -14.53
N THR A 195 -7.40 17.51 -14.51
CA THR A 195 -6.46 16.73 -15.32
C THR A 195 -6.20 15.37 -14.70
N HIS A 196 -5.72 14.42 -15.50
CA HIS A 196 -5.38 13.07 -15.07
C HIS A 196 -4.23 13.07 -14.05
N MET A 197 -3.46 14.17 -13.96
CA MET A 197 -2.47 14.42 -12.92
C MET A 197 -3.04 14.25 -11.50
N VAL A 198 -4.31 14.60 -11.26
CA VAL A 198 -4.94 14.46 -9.93
C VAL A 198 -4.97 12.99 -9.48
N ALA A 199 -5.27 12.05 -10.39
CA ALA A 199 -5.29 10.63 -10.09
C ALA A 199 -3.87 10.10 -9.76
N ALA A 200 -2.89 10.46 -10.59
CA ALA A 200 -1.48 10.09 -10.38
C ALA A 200 -0.91 10.67 -9.07
N PHE A 201 -1.21 11.93 -8.76
CA PHE A 201 -0.76 12.58 -7.53
C PHE A 201 -1.44 12.00 -6.29
N THR A 202 -2.74 11.68 -6.36
CA THR A 202 -3.45 10.94 -5.28
C THR A 202 -2.72 9.63 -4.95
N GLN A 203 -2.33 8.88 -5.98
CA GLN A 203 -1.59 7.64 -5.80
C GLN A 203 -0.18 7.87 -5.25
N PHE A 204 0.52 8.92 -5.70
CA PHE A 204 1.83 9.31 -5.17
C PHE A 204 1.79 9.59 -3.67
N LEU A 205 0.82 10.39 -3.19
CA LEU A 205 0.64 10.68 -1.77
C LEU A 205 0.35 9.41 -0.95
N ASN A 206 -0.45 8.50 -1.49
CA ASN A 206 -0.70 7.20 -0.86
C ASN A 206 0.58 6.39 -0.67
N TYR A 207 1.46 6.40 -1.68
CA TYR A 207 2.72 5.65 -1.65
C TYR A 207 3.73 6.25 -0.71
N ASP A 208 3.66 7.56 -0.48
CA ASP A 208 4.52 8.23 0.49
C ASP A 208 4.21 7.85 1.94
N ILE A 209 2.92 7.70 2.28
CA ILE A 209 2.47 7.59 3.67
C ILE A 209 2.29 6.13 4.12
N GLN A 210 1.98 5.20 3.20
CA GLN A 210 1.73 3.83 3.61
C GLN A 210 2.05 2.75 2.59
N LEU A 211 2.52 1.61 3.11
CA LEU A 211 2.62 0.34 2.41
C LEU A 211 2.16 -0.80 3.33
N VAL A 212 1.14 -1.53 2.89
CA VAL A 212 0.69 -2.76 3.55
C VAL A 212 1.24 -3.96 2.80
N ASP A 213 2.00 -4.80 3.49
CA ASP A 213 2.48 -6.08 2.96
C ASP A 213 1.60 -7.26 3.40
N THR A 214 1.71 -8.38 2.71
CA THR A 214 0.93 -9.60 2.98
C THR A 214 1.74 -10.68 3.69
N MET A 215 1.08 -11.54 4.45
CA MET A 215 1.72 -12.61 5.23
C MET A 215 2.21 -13.75 4.34
N ASN A 216 3.49 -13.77 3.99
CA ASN A 216 4.11 -14.77 3.12
C ASN A 216 3.49 -14.76 1.71
N ASN A 217 4.31 -14.73 0.66
CA ASN A 217 3.82 -14.66 -0.72
C ASN A 217 3.31 -16.03 -1.20
N VAL A 218 2.21 -16.50 -0.61
CA VAL A 218 1.66 -17.84 -0.83
C VAL A 218 0.41 -17.80 -1.68
N ASP A 219 0.29 -18.75 -2.61
CA ASP A 219 -0.92 -18.94 -3.40
C ASP A 219 -2.02 -19.58 -2.54
N CYS A 220 -2.83 -18.71 -1.94
CA CYS A 220 -3.95 -19.11 -1.10
C CYS A 220 -5.06 -19.86 -1.85
N CYS A 221 -5.14 -19.73 -3.17
CA CYS A 221 -6.07 -20.54 -3.95
C CYS A 221 -5.58 -21.98 -4.04
N ARG A 222 -4.29 -22.15 -4.36
CA ARG A 222 -3.65 -23.47 -4.40
C ARG A 222 -3.61 -24.16 -3.05
N ILE A 223 -3.25 -23.46 -1.97
CA ILE A 223 -3.30 -24.03 -0.61
C ILE A 223 -4.70 -24.55 -0.32
N GLN A 224 -5.73 -23.78 -0.66
CA GLN A 224 -7.09 -24.18 -0.33
C GLN A 224 -7.55 -25.38 -1.16
N THR A 225 -7.14 -25.48 -2.43
CA THR A 225 -7.41 -26.68 -3.25
C THR A 225 -6.65 -27.90 -2.76
N ASP A 226 -5.37 -27.76 -2.45
CA ASP A 226 -4.52 -28.85 -1.97
C ASP A 226 -4.99 -29.33 -0.59
N PHE A 227 -5.39 -28.41 0.29
CA PHE A 227 -6.00 -28.71 1.58
C PHE A 227 -7.34 -29.46 1.44
N ASN A 228 -8.21 -29.01 0.53
CA ASN A 228 -9.48 -29.69 0.27
C ASN A 228 -9.26 -31.10 -0.30
N ARG A 229 -8.28 -31.26 -1.19
CA ARG A 229 -7.88 -32.56 -1.73
C ARG A 229 -7.33 -33.46 -0.63
N PHE A 230 -6.41 -32.96 0.19
CA PHE A 230 -5.86 -33.66 1.35
C PHE A 230 -6.98 -34.15 2.26
N ARG A 231 -7.92 -33.28 2.66
CA ARG A 231 -9.08 -33.64 3.47
C ARG A 231 -9.92 -34.76 2.85
N SER A 232 -10.14 -34.73 1.52
CA SER A 232 -10.91 -35.76 0.81
C SER A 232 -10.23 -37.13 0.73
N THR A 233 -8.92 -37.21 0.98
CA THR A 233 -8.17 -38.48 0.95
C THR A 233 -8.22 -39.28 2.25
N PHE A 234 -8.80 -38.72 3.32
CA PHE A 234 -9.03 -39.44 4.57
C PHE A 234 -10.45 -40.00 4.61
N TYR A 235 -10.58 -41.29 4.29
CA TYR A 235 -11.87 -42.00 4.37
C TYR A 235 -12.22 -42.46 5.80
N ALA A 236 -11.24 -42.47 6.71
CA ALA A 236 -11.42 -42.65 8.15
C ALA A 236 -10.33 -41.85 8.88
N LEU A 237 -10.70 -40.74 9.51
CA LEU A 237 -9.78 -39.91 10.30
C LEU A 237 -9.64 -40.53 11.70
N THR A 238 -8.41 -40.69 12.18
CA THR A 238 -8.22 -40.89 13.63
C THR A 238 -8.49 -39.57 14.36
N ARG A 239 -8.77 -39.64 15.67
CA ARG A 239 -8.91 -38.43 16.50
C ARG A 239 -7.67 -37.51 16.43
N ALA A 240 -6.48 -38.08 16.26
CA ALA A 240 -5.24 -37.32 16.09
C ALA A 240 -5.20 -36.60 14.71
N ASP A 241 -5.68 -37.27 13.65
CA ASP A 241 -5.78 -36.67 12.32
C ASP A 241 -6.82 -35.55 12.28
N GLU A 242 -7.95 -35.69 12.99
CA GLU A 242 -8.95 -34.62 13.11
C GLU A 242 -8.37 -33.37 13.79
N VAL A 243 -7.61 -33.55 14.87
CA VAL A 243 -6.95 -32.44 15.58
C VAL A 243 -5.91 -31.76 14.69
N ARG A 244 -5.07 -32.53 13.99
CA ARG A 244 -4.08 -31.98 13.04
C ARG A 244 -4.75 -31.23 11.89
N LEU A 245 -5.79 -31.81 11.29
CA LEU A 245 -6.55 -31.20 10.21
C LEU A 245 -7.22 -29.89 10.68
N TYR A 246 -7.75 -29.86 11.90
CA TYR A 246 -8.30 -28.66 12.51
C TYR A 246 -7.22 -27.58 12.69
N GLN A 247 -6.07 -27.91 13.27
CA GLN A 247 -4.95 -26.99 13.46
C GLN A 247 -4.46 -26.41 12.12
N MET A 248 -4.28 -27.27 11.11
CA MET A 248 -3.91 -26.85 9.76
C MET A 248 -4.97 -25.93 9.13
N THR A 249 -6.26 -26.25 9.30
CA THR A 249 -7.35 -25.40 8.83
C THR A 249 -7.28 -24.00 9.45
N GLN A 250 -7.01 -23.92 10.75
CA GLN A 250 -6.91 -22.63 11.45
C GLN A 250 -5.67 -21.85 11.02
N ALA A 251 -4.53 -22.52 10.84
CA ALA A 251 -3.30 -21.91 10.32
C ALA A 251 -3.53 -21.31 8.93
N VAL A 252 -4.13 -22.08 8.00
CA VAL A 252 -4.47 -21.59 6.66
C VAL A 252 -5.46 -20.41 6.74
N LYS A 253 -6.51 -20.48 7.57
CA LYS A 253 -7.47 -19.37 7.74
C LYS A 253 -6.85 -18.12 8.38
N SER A 254 -5.75 -18.27 9.12
CA SER A 254 -5.04 -17.15 9.75
C SER A 254 -4.22 -16.32 8.74
N ILE A 255 -3.84 -16.94 7.62
CA ILE A 255 -2.99 -16.38 6.55
C ILE A 255 -3.80 -16.08 5.29
N CYS A 256 -4.66 -17.00 4.86
CA CYS A 256 -5.38 -16.92 3.60
C CYS A 256 -6.76 -16.29 3.74
N LEU A 257 -7.07 -15.38 2.82
CA LEU A 257 -8.37 -14.73 2.71
C LEU A 257 -8.76 -14.60 1.23
N SER A 258 -8.56 -15.69 0.48
CA SER A 258 -8.80 -15.79 -0.96
C SER A 258 -10.20 -15.29 -1.37
N ILE A 259 -10.30 -14.73 -2.57
CA ILE A 259 -11.55 -14.21 -3.12
C ILE A 259 -12.13 -15.29 -4.03
N GLN A 260 -13.22 -15.90 -3.60
CA GLN A 260 -13.91 -16.92 -4.39
C GLN A 260 -14.57 -16.26 -5.61
N ILE A 261 -14.39 -16.83 -6.81
CA ILE A 261 -15.05 -16.33 -8.01
C ILE A 261 -16.42 -16.99 -8.13
N PRO A 262 -17.52 -16.22 -8.14
CA PRO A 262 -18.86 -16.79 -8.27
C PRO A 262 -19.02 -17.63 -9.55
N LYS A 263 -19.80 -18.71 -9.47
CA LYS A 263 -20.17 -19.48 -10.66
C LYS A 263 -20.94 -18.57 -11.63
N GLY A 264 -20.50 -18.50 -12.88
CA GLY A 264 -21.11 -17.63 -13.89
C GLY A 264 -20.69 -16.16 -13.76
N ASP A 265 -19.54 -15.86 -13.16
CA ASP A 265 -18.93 -14.51 -13.26
C ASP A 265 -18.88 -14.08 -14.73
N PRO A 266 -19.50 -12.93 -15.10
CA PRO A 266 -19.68 -12.56 -16.50
C PRO A 266 -18.41 -11.95 -17.14
N LYS A 267 -17.35 -11.72 -16.36
CA LYS A 267 -16.16 -10.98 -16.81
C LYS A 267 -14.87 -11.79 -16.74
N LEU A 268 -14.83 -12.85 -15.93
CA LEU A 268 -13.65 -13.70 -15.77
C LEU A 268 -13.84 -15.08 -16.44
N PRO A 269 -12.76 -15.75 -16.85
CA PRO A 269 -12.84 -17.07 -17.48
C PRO A 269 -13.60 -18.11 -16.61
N PRO A 270 -14.41 -19.01 -17.19
CA PRO A 270 -15.22 -19.97 -16.43
C PRO A 270 -14.43 -20.92 -15.51
N ASN A 271 -13.16 -21.19 -15.85
CA ASN A 271 -12.23 -22.02 -15.08
C ASN A 271 -11.52 -21.23 -13.95
N TYR A 272 -11.61 -19.90 -13.94
CA TYR A 272 -11.03 -19.08 -12.88
C TYR A 272 -11.94 -19.08 -11.66
N ARG A 273 -11.67 -19.98 -10.70
CA ARG A 273 -12.53 -20.22 -9.53
C ARG A 273 -12.13 -19.43 -8.28
N CYS A 274 -10.90 -18.94 -8.24
CA CYS A 274 -10.36 -18.31 -7.05
C CYS A 274 -9.32 -17.26 -7.45
N MET A 275 -9.45 -16.07 -6.87
CA MET A 275 -8.45 -15.02 -6.94
C MET A 275 -7.61 -15.04 -5.66
N PRO A 276 -6.29 -15.21 -5.76
CA PRO A 276 -5.43 -15.37 -4.60
C PRO A 276 -5.38 -14.05 -3.82
N TYR A 277 -5.58 -14.15 -2.50
CA TYR A 277 -5.41 -13.03 -1.59
C TYR A 277 -4.95 -13.54 -0.24
N THR A 278 -3.87 -12.94 0.24
CA THR A 278 -3.24 -13.24 1.52
C THR A 278 -3.47 -12.09 2.48
N ARG A 279 -3.73 -12.41 3.75
CA ARG A 279 -3.99 -11.41 4.78
C ARG A 279 -2.74 -10.57 5.01
N SER A 280 -2.96 -9.30 5.33
CA SER A 280 -1.90 -8.35 5.62
C SER A 280 -1.07 -8.76 6.84
N THR A 281 0.23 -8.45 6.82
CA THR A 281 1.13 -8.65 7.96
C THR A 281 0.59 -7.93 9.19
N ASN A 282 0.83 -8.52 10.36
CA ASN A 282 0.33 -7.99 11.62
C ASN A 282 1.47 -7.51 12.53
N THR A 283 1.09 -6.81 13.59
CA THR A 283 2.02 -6.24 14.55
C THR A 283 1.35 -6.04 15.91
N PRO A 284 2.10 -6.09 17.03
CA PRO A 284 1.61 -5.59 18.32
C PRO A 284 1.30 -4.08 18.26
N ASN A 285 0.53 -3.59 19.24
CA ASN A 285 0.38 -2.15 19.48
C ASN A 285 1.69 -1.53 19.98
N LEU A 286 1.86 -0.23 19.75
CA LEU A 286 3.01 0.54 20.26
C LEU A 286 3.12 0.55 21.78
N ASP A 287 2.00 0.41 22.50
CA ASP A 287 1.96 0.35 23.97
C ASP A 287 2.15 -1.08 24.52
N CYS A 288 2.39 -2.06 23.64
CA CYS A 288 2.53 -3.48 23.97
C CYS A 288 1.35 -4.06 24.78
N LYS A 289 0.16 -3.43 24.71
CA LYS A 289 -1.05 -3.98 25.31
C LYS A 289 -1.74 -4.96 24.38
N LEU A 290 -2.45 -5.92 24.97
CA LEU A 290 -3.32 -6.81 24.23
C LEU A 290 -4.41 -6.01 23.53
N SER A 291 -4.70 -6.38 22.28
CA SER A 291 -5.70 -5.71 21.46
C SER A 291 -6.15 -6.62 20.33
N SER A 292 -7.15 -6.15 19.60
CA SER A 292 -7.49 -6.70 18.29
C SER A 292 -6.29 -6.64 17.32
N ARG A 293 -6.33 -7.48 16.28
CA ARG A 293 -5.29 -7.56 15.26
C ARG A 293 -5.02 -6.19 14.65
N GLN A 294 -3.76 -5.76 14.71
CA GLN A 294 -3.29 -4.60 14.00
C GLN A 294 -2.45 -4.98 12.78
N GLN A 295 -2.53 -4.16 11.73
CA GLN A 295 -1.71 -4.30 10.54
C GLN A 295 -0.46 -3.43 10.64
N ARG A 296 0.59 -3.83 9.94
CA ARG A 296 1.84 -3.12 9.87
C ARG A 296 1.87 -2.19 8.66
N ASN A 297 2.32 -0.97 8.86
CA ASN A 297 2.72 -0.06 7.80
C ASN A 297 4.23 -0.20 7.60
N LEU A 298 4.68 -0.50 6.39
CA LEU A 298 6.11 -0.59 6.06
C LEU A 298 6.75 0.76 5.75
N ASN A 299 5.96 1.80 5.45
CA ASN A 299 6.48 3.13 5.14
C ASN A 299 6.47 4.04 6.36
N THR A 300 7.27 5.12 6.32
CA THR A 300 7.08 6.26 7.22
C THR A 300 5.65 6.77 7.06
N GLN A 301 5.04 7.19 8.16
CA GLN A 301 3.62 7.56 8.15
C GLN A 301 3.42 9.08 8.04
N PHE A 302 4.37 9.77 7.40
CA PHE A 302 4.39 11.20 7.19
C PHE A 302 4.33 11.51 5.70
N LEU A 303 4.04 12.77 5.36
CA LEU A 303 4.25 13.28 4.01
C LEU A 303 5.70 13.79 3.93
N ASP A 304 6.65 12.88 3.74
CA ASP A 304 8.09 13.13 3.86
C ASP A 304 8.93 12.59 2.68
N GLY A 305 8.29 12.34 1.53
CA GLY A 305 8.97 11.93 0.32
C GLY A 305 9.63 10.55 0.43
N SER A 306 9.24 9.70 1.39
CA SER A 306 9.70 8.31 1.50
C SER A 306 9.48 7.49 0.23
N VAL A 307 8.51 7.83 -0.61
CA VAL A 307 8.34 7.23 -1.95
C VAL A 307 9.54 7.49 -2.87
N ILE A 308 10.30 8.55 -2.61
CA ILE A 308 11.55 8.92 -3.29
C ILE A 308 12.75 8.39 -2.51
N TYR A 309 12.79 8.65 -1.19
CA TYR A 309 13.99 8.47 -0.35
C TYR A 309 14.07 7.14 0.38
N GLY A 310 13.01 6.34 0.37
CA GLY A 310 12.88 5.12 1.17
C GLY A 310 12.43 5.39 2.60
N SER A 311 12.02 4.31 3.27
CA SER A 311 11.50 4.34 4.66
C SER A 311 12.46 3.71 5.68
N ASN A 312 13.72 3.52 5.32
CA ASN A 312 14.80 3.12 6.23
C ASN A 312 16.16 3.54 5.65
N SER A 313 17.17 3.64 6.52
CA SER A 313 18.50 4.13 6.16
C SER A 313 19.21 3.28 5.10
N ALA A 314 18.99 1.96 5.07
CA ALA A 314 19.61 1.09 4.08
C ALA A 314 19.10 1.40 2.65
N ILE A 315 17.78 1.57 2.50
CA ILE A 315 17.20 1.97 1.21
C ILE A 315 17.63 3.40 0.84
N THR A 316 17.59 4.34 1.80
CA THR A 316 18.03 5.72 1.54
C THR A 316 19.48 5.77 1.06
N SER A 317 20.39 5.06 1.71
CA SER A 317 21.80 5.00 1.30
C SER A 317 21.98 4.30 -0.05
N MET A 318 21.20 3.23 -0.33
CA MET A 318 21.24 2.53 -1.62
C MET A 318 20.84 3.43 -2.80
N LEU A 319 19.88 4.33 -2.58
CA LEU A 319 19.37 5.25 -3.60
C LEU A 319 20.26 6.49 -3.82
N ARG A 320 21.27 6.72 -2.97
CA ARG A 320 22.18 7.87 -3.06
C ARG A 320 23.46 7.53 -3.81
N THR A 321 24.01 8.49 -4.53
CA THR A 321 25.37 8.33 -5.11
C THR A 321 26.43 8.34 -4.02
N GLY A 322 26.16 9.02 -2.90
CA GLY A 322 27.15 9.36 -1.87
C GLY A 322 28.10 10.48 -2.30
N VAL A 323 27.74 11.19 -3.39
CA VAL A 323 28.51 12.29 -3.96
C VAL A 323 27.57 13.46 -4.27
N ASP A 324 27.98 14.66 -3.87
CA ASP A 324 27.28 15.93 -4.15
C ASP A 324 25.84 16.01 -3.63
N GLY A 325 25.46 15.14 -2.71
CA GLY A 325 24.12 15.03 -2.14
C GLY A 325 23.07 14.50 -3.12
N THR A 326 23.48 13.85 -4.21
CA THR A 326 22.58 13.42 -5.31
C THR A 326 22.02 12.01 -5.14
N LEU A 327 20.87 11.76 -5.76
CA LEU A 327 20.28 10.44 -5.93
C LEU A 327 20.84 9.75 -7.18
N ARG A 328 20.97 8.43 -7.10
CA ARG A 328 21.41 7.58 -8.22
C ARG A 328 20.34 7.57 -9.30
N THR A 329 20.80 7.75 -10.53
CA THR A 329 20.00 7.60 -11.73
C THR A 329 20.80 6.82 -12.76
N THR A 330 20.11 6.24 -13.74
CA THR A 330 20.76 5.68 -14.92
C THR A 330 20.53 6.61 -16.09
N THR A 331 21.56 6.84 -16.88
CA THR A 331 21.45 7.52 -18.16
C THR A 331 21.24 6.50 -19.25
N ASN A 332 20.23 6.73 -20.11
CA ASN A 332 20.19 6.11 -21.42
C ASN A 332 20.45 7.19 -22.48
N ALA A 333 20.46 6.81 -23.76
CA ALA A 333 20.66 7.74 -24.87
C ALA A 333 19.67 8.93 -24.91
N ASN A 334 18.62 8.91 -24.07
CA ASN A 334 17.47 9.83 -24.16
C ASN A 334 17.20 10.59 -22.86
N GLY A 335 17.99 10.39 -21.80
CA GLY A 335 17.86 11.17 -20.57
C GLY A 335 18.15 10.39 -19.28
N GLU A 336 17.91 11.09 -18.17
CA GLU A 336 18.03 10.57 -16.81
C GLU A 336 16.79 9.73 -16.45
N LEU A 337 17.00 8.50 -15.99
CA LEU A 337 15.98 7.55 -15.52
C LEU A 337 16.32 7.04 -14.11
N LEU A 338 15.33 6.45 -13.46
CA LEU A 338 15.55 5.74 -12.19
C LEU A 338 16.54 4.58 -12.38
N MET A 339 17.17 4.16 -11.28
CA MET A 339 18.05 2.99 -11.28
C MET A 339 17.29 1.72 -11.65
N ARG A 340 17.91 0.83 -12.43
CA ARG A 340 17.30 -0.47 -12.75
C ARG A 340 17.43 -1.43 -11.58
N ASP A 341 16.37 -2.18 -11.31
CA ASP A 341 16.34 -3.26 -10.33
C ASP A 341 16.71 -4.58 -11.02
N PHE A 342 18.01 -4.87 -11.09
CA PHE A 342 18.54 -6.10 -11.69
C PHE A 342 18.23 -7.36 -10.88
N LEU A 343 17.85 -7.22 -9.60
CA LEU A 343 17.56 -8.33 -8.70
C LEU A 343 16.09 -8.74 -8.78
N ASN A 344 15.21 -7.83 -9.18
CA ASN A 344 13.78 -8.05 -9.30
C ASN A 344 13.36 -8.38 -10.73
N THR A 345 13.80 -9.55 -11.19
CA THR A 345 13.39 -10.08 -12.51
C THR A 345 11.96 -10.60 -12.49
N VAL A 346 11.35 -10.82 -11.33
CA VAL A 346 10.07 -11.54 -11.21
C VAL A 346 8.86 -10.62 -11.28
N ASN A 347 8.93 -9.38 -10.76
CA ASN A 347 7.74 -8.52 -10.58
C ASN A 347 7.36 -7.71 -11.83
N CYS A 348 8.33 -7.13 -12.54
CA CYS A 348 8.07 -6.54 -13.85
C CYS A 348 8.07 -7.61 -14.93
N HIS A 349 7.35 -7.38 -16.03
CA HIS A 349 7.24 -8.34 -17.13
C HIS A 349 8.64 -8.88 -17.52
N LEU A 350 8.87 -10.20 -17.32
CA LEU A 350 10.08 -10.89 -17.75
C LEU A 350 10.28 -10.74 -19.27
N PRO A 351 11.54 -10.85 -19.75
CA PRO A 351 11.95 -10.38 -21.07
C PRO A 351 11.13 -10.97 -22.20
N ASN A 352 10.62 -10.11 -23.08
CA ASN A 352 10.43 -10.53 -24.46
C ASN A 352 11.82 -10.86 -25.03
N PRO A 353 12.09 -12.08 -25.50
CA PRO A 353 13.38 -12.47 -26.07
C PRO A 353 13.84 -11.59 -27.24
N ASN A 354 12.91 -10.86 -27.86
CA ASN A 354 13.15 -10.02 -29.03
C ASN A 354 13.34 -8.53 -28.69
N THR A 355 13.13 -8.10 -27.44
CA THR A 355 13.29 -6.69 -27.03
C THR A 355 14.00 -6.63 -25.68
N ASN A 356 15.32 -6.38 -25.70
CA ASN A 356 16.22 -6.16 -24.57
C ASN A 356 15.54 -5.91 -23.21
N ASN A 357 15.75 -6.84 -22.26
CA ASN A 357 15.33 -6.86 -20.85
C ASN A 357 14.86 -5.51 -20.25
N ALA A 358 13.54 -5.30 -20.19
CA ALA A 358 12.93 -4.23 -19.41
C ALA A 358 12.88 -4.62 -17.92
N PHE A 359 13.61 -3.89 -17.07
CA PHE A 359 13.67 -4.14 -15.63
C PHE A 359 12.72 -3.21 -14.88
N CYS A 360 12.27 -3.62 -13.69
CA CYS A 360 11.70 -2.65 -12.76
C CYS A 360 12.73 -1.56 -12.43
N PHE A 361 12.24 -0.42 -11.92
CA PHE A 361 13.05 0.63 -11.34
C PHE A 361 13.15 0.51 -9.82
N LEU A 362 14.31 0.85 -9.28
CA LEU A 362 14.54 1.07 -7.86
C LEU A 362 14.06 2.48 -7.48
N GLY A 363 13.38 2.58 -6.34
CA GLY A 363 13.05 3.84 -5.69
C GLY A 363 12.69 3.61 -4.24
N GLY A 364 12.24 4.66 -3.56
CA GLY A 364 11.86 4.59 -2.15
C GLY A 364 10.69 3.66 -1.87
N ASP A 365 9.82 3.45 -2.86
CA ASP A 365 8.71 2.50 -2.84
C ASP A 365 8.71 1.60 -4.08
N LYS A 366 8.47 0.30 -3.90
CA LYS A 366 8.44 -0.68 -5.01
C LYS A 366 7.28 -0.46 -5.99
N ARG A 367 6.19 0.16 -5.55
CA ARG A 367 4.95 0.36 -6.33
C ARG A 367 5.05 1.50 -7.33
N ILE A 368 6.15 2.24 -7.38
CA ILE A 368 6.42 3.20 -8.46
C ILE A 368 6.40 2.53 -9.84
N ASN A 369 6.63 1.20 -9.88
CA ASN A 369 6.58 0.37 -11.08
C ASN A 369 5.17 -0.14 -11.43
N GLU A 370 4.17 0.11 -10.58
CA GLU A 370 2.82 -0.43 -10.78
C GLU A 370 2.27 -0.02 -12.14
N GLN A 371 2.44 1.25 -12.55
CA GLN A 371 2.01 1.74 -13.85
C GLN A 371 2.85 2.97 -14.30
N PRO A 372 2.92 3.28 -15.61
CA PRO A 372 3.84 4.28 -16.15
C PRO A 372 3.70 5.71 -15.59
N LEU A 373 2.48 6.15 -15.28
CA LEU A 373 2.21 7.47 -14.70
C LEU A 373 2.86 7.61 -13.31
N ALA A 374 2.86 6.55 -12.49
CA ALA A 374 3.51 6.55 -11.17
C ALA A 374 5.02 6.62 -11.30
N THR A 375 5.59 5.86 -12.25
CA THR A 375 7.03 5.91 -12.54
C THR A 375 7.46 7.30 -13.02
N ALA A 376 6.71 7.90 -13.94
CA ALA A 376 7.01 9.23 -14.47
C ALA A 376 6.95 10.32 -13.39
N LEU A 377 5.93 10.29 -12.53
CA LEU A 377 5.80 11.25 -11.43
C LEU A 377 6.89 11.07 -10.37
N ASN A 378 7.29 9.83 -10.05
CA ASN A 378 8.41 9.59 -9.14
C ASN A 378 9.74 10.08 -9.73
N MET A 379 9.98 9.82 -11.03
CA MET A 379 11.16 10.32 -11.73
C MET A 379 11.23 11.86 -11.75
N LEU A 380 10.08 12.53 -11.88
CA LEU A 380 10.00 14.00 -11.85
C LEU A 380 10.60 14.57 -10.56
N PHE A 381 10.24 14.00 -9.40
CA PHE A 381 10.78 14.47 -8.12
C PHE A 381 12.22 14.04 -7.85
N VAL A 382 12.67 12.91 -8.42
CA VAL A 382 14.10 12.55 -8.40
C VAL A 382 14.94 13.56 -9.19
N ARG A 383 14.45 14.00 -10.36
CA ARG A 383 15.08 15.07 -11.14
C ARG A 383 15.11 16.38 -10.34
N GLU A 384 14.02 16.73 -9.65
CA GLU A 384 13.97 17.96 -8.84
C GLU A 384 14.98 17.93 -7.68
N HIS A 385 15.11 16.78 -7.00
CA HIS A 385 16.15 16.59 -5.99
C HIS A 385 17.55 16.81 -6.59
N ASN A 386 17.88 16.12 -7.68
CA ASN A 386 19.20 16.22 -8.31
C ASN A 386 19.50 17.63 -8.84
N ARG A 387 18.48 18.38 -9.29
CA ARG A 387 18.60 19.79 -9.67
C ARG A 387 18.95 20.66 -8.47
N LEU A 388 18.16 20.56 -7.38
CA LEU A 388 18.37 21.34 -6.15
C LEU A 388 19.71 21.00 -5.47
N ALA A 389 20.12 19.73 -5.45
CA ALA A 389 21.42 19.32 -4.90
C ALA A 389 22.60 20.00 -5.63
N LYS A 390 22.53 20.07 -6.97
CA LYS A 390 23.51 20.80 -7.79
C LYS A 390 23.52 22.30 -7.48
N GLU A 391 22.35 22.91 -7.27
CA GLU A 391 22.26 24.32 -6.89
C GLU A 391 22.88 24.59 -5.51
N PHE A 392 22.59 23.75 -4.51
CA PHE A 392 23.24 23.84 -3.20
C PHE A 392 24.75 23.66 -3.31
N LYS A 393 25.23 22.66 -4.07
CA LYS A 393 26.65 22.46 -4.30
C LYS A 393 27.30 23.71 -4.92
N ASN A 394 26.72 24.26 -5.99
CA ASN A 394 27.27 25.42 -6.69
C ASN A 394 27.27 26.68 -5.81
N ALA A 395 26.18 26.91 -5.07
CA ALA A 395 26.08 28.03 -4.13
C ALA A 395 27.10 27.92 -2.99
N ASN A 396 27.41 26.71 -2.53
CA ASN A 396 28.42 26.47 -1.49
C ASN A 396 29.85 26.59 -2.02
N LEU A 397 30.14 26.13 -3.25
CA LEU A 397 31.43 26.34 -3.90
C LEU A 397 31.73 27.85 -4.03
N ALA A 398 30.72 28.66 -4.37
CA ALA A 398 30.86 30.11 -4.44
C ALA A 398 31.14 30.78 -3.08
N LYS A 399 30.77 30.15 -1.96
CA LYS A 399 31.10 30.62 -0.60
C LYS A 399 32.48 30.16 -0.15
N GLU A 400 32.87 28.93 -0.47
CA GLU A 400 34.19 28.37 -0.16
C GLU A 400 35.32 29.19 -0.81
N LEU A 401 35.12 29.65 -2.05
CA LEU A 401 36.05 30.57 -2.74
C LEU A 401 36.20 31.94 -2.04
N LYS A 402 35.27 32.32 -1.17
CA LYS A 402 35.30 33.60 -0.42
C LYS A 402 35.77 33.43 1.02
N ILE A 403 35.52 32.28 1.65
CA ILE A 403 35.91 31.95 3.03
C ILE A 403 36.27 30.46 3.08
N ALA A 404 37.57 30.17 3.27
CA ALA A 404 38.05 28.79 3.40
C ALA A 404 37.37 28.07 4.59
N ASN A 405 37.07 26.77 4.42
CA ASN A 405 36.47 25.86 5.43
C ASN A 405 34.96 25.99 5.72
N LEU A 406 34.15 26.53 4.80
CA LEU A 406 32.68 26.62 4.98
C LEU A 406 31.84 25.70 4.05
N ALA A 407 32.49 24.79 3.31
CA ALA A 407 31.82 23.94 2.33
C ALA A 407 30.98 22.83 2.98
N TRP A 408 29.76 22.65 2.50
CA TRP A 408 28.90 21.54 2.92
C TRP A 408 29.39 20.22 2.30
N ASN A 409 29.41 19.16 3.10
CA ASN A 409 29.68 17.80 2.62
C ASN A 409 28.44 17.19 1.93
N ASP A 410 28.62 16.01 1.32
CA ASP A 410 27.55 15.23 0.67
C ASP A 410 26.30 15.09 1.55
N GLU A 411 26.48 14.67 2.81
CA GLU A 411 25.37 14.44 3.74
C GLU A 411 24.56 15.70 4.00
N LYS A 412 25.24 16.83 4.24
CA LYS A 412 24.58 18.11 4.50
C LYS A 412 23.81 18.58 3.26
N ILE A 413 24.40 18.46 2.06
CA ILE A 413 23.72 18.81 0.81
C ILE A 413 22.49 17.91 0.60
N PHE A 414 22.63 16.60 0.78
CA PHE A 414 21.52 15.64 0.66
C PHE A 414 20.37 15.98 1.60
N GLN A 415 20.64 16.22 2.89
CA GLN A 415 19.58 16.46 3.87
C GLN A 415 18.88 17.82 3.67
N GLU A 416 19.60 18.88 3.32
CA GLU A 416 18.98 20.17 2.99
C GLU A 416 18.16 20.09 1.70
N THR A 417 18.66 19.37 0.68
CA THR A 417 17.92 19.11 -0.57
C THR A 417 16.66 18.29 -0.30
N ARG A 418 16.79 17.18 0.43
CA ARG A 418 15.66 16.33 0.84
C ARG A 418 14.61 17.16 1.58
N LYS A 419 15.01 18.00 2.52
CA LYS A 419 14.12 18.88 3.27
C LYS A 419 13.37 19.87 2.37
N MET A 420 14.03 20.48 1.38
CA MET A 420 13.39 21.37 0.41
C MET A 420 12.34 20.64 -0.44
N VAL A 421 12.68 19.48 -1.03
CA VAL A 421 11.74 18.70 -1.84
C VAL A 421 10.54 18.22 -1.02
N ILE A 422 10.75 17.82 0.24
CA ILE A 422 9.65 17.48 1.16
C ILE A 422 8.73 18.68 1.37
N ALA A 423 9.29 19.88 1.56
CA ALA A 423 8.51 21.10 1.71
C ALA A 423 7.71 21.43 0.44
N GLU A 424 8.27 21.21 -0.75
CA GLU A 424 7.55 21.36 -2.03
C GLU A 424 6.37 20.39 -2.11
N ILE A 425 6.58 19.11 -1.80
CA ILE A 425 5.51 18.09 -1.79
C ILE A 425 4.41 18.47 -0.79
N GLN A 426 4.78 18.88 0.44
CA GLN A 426 3.84 19.31 1.46
C GLN A 426 3.07 20.56 1.01
N HIS A 427 3.75 21.56 0.47
CA HIS A 427 3.13 22.79 0.03
C HIS A 427 2.15 22.54 -1.13
N ILE A 428 2.57 21.85 -2.19
CA ILE A 428 1.71 21.50 -3.34
C ILE A 428 0.48 20.70 -2.88
N THR A 429 0.67 19.77 -1.95
CA THR A 429 -0.43 18.96 -1.42
C THR A 429 -1.49 19.83 -0.75
N TYR A 430 -1.11 20.74 0.15
CA TYR A 430 -2.08 21.52 0.94
C TYR A 430 -2.54 22.80 0.24
N ASN A 431 -1.77 23.33 -0.71
CA ASN A 431 -2.07 24.57 -1.42
C ASN A 431 -2.77 24.35 -2.76
N GLU A 432 -2.47 23.27 -3.48
CA GLU A 432 -3.05 23.00 -4.81
C GLU A 432 -4.00 21.79 -4.79
N TYR A 433 -3.57 20.64 -4.26
CA TYR A 433 -4.32 19.39 -4.37
C TYR A 433 -5.53 19.30 -3.41
N LEU A 434 -5.32 19.49 -2.09
CA LEU A 434 -6.39 19.33 -1.10
C LEU A 434 -7.56 20.29 -1.27
N PRO A 435 -7.37 21.58 -1.61
CA PRO A 435 -8.49 22.49 -1.87
C PRO A 435 -9.40 22.00 -3.00
N LEU A 436 -8.83 21.42 -4.06
CA LEU A 436 -9.61 20.85 -5.17
C LEU A 436 -10.39 19.62 -4.73
N ILE A 437 -9.75 18.72 -3.98
CA ILE A 437 -10.35 17.44 -3.58
C ILE A 437 -11.41 17.61 -2.49
N LEU A 438 -11.09 18.34 -1.44
CA LEU A 438 -11.92 18.45 -0.24
C LEU A 438 -12.89 19.63 -0.27
N GLY A 439 -12.56 20.66 -1.04
CA GLY A 439 -13.31 21.91 -1.08
C GLY A 439 -13.02 22.85 0.11
N PRO A 440 -13.29 24.15 -0.06
CA PRO A 440 -13.01 25.18 0.94
C PRO A 440 -13.68 24.91 2.29
N THR A 441 -14.88 24.33 2.30
CA THR A 441 -15.62 24.03 3.55
C THR A 441 -14.85 23.04 4.43
N VAL A 442 -14.40 21.93 3.85
CA VAL A 442 -13.67 20.88 4.60
C VAL A 442 -12.25 21.33 4.94
N MET A 443 -11.61 22.10 4.05
CA MET A 443 -10.31 22.72 4.31
C MET A 443 -10.35 23.62 5.54
N ALA A 444 -11.35 24.51 5.64
CA ALA A 444 -11.52 25.40 6.78
C ALA A 444 -11.84 24.64 8.07
N ALA A 445 -12.79 23.69 8.02
CA ALA A 445 -13.22 22.91 9.18
C ALA A 445 -12.09 22.10 9.84
N ASN A 446 -11.04 21.76 9.08
CA ASN A 446 -9.89 21.00 9.55
C ASN A 446 -8.60 21.84 9.65
N GLN A 447 -8.64 23.15 9.39
CA GLN A 447 -7.51 24.08 9.44
C GLN A 447 -6.35 23.70 8.50
N LEU A 448 -6.70 23.25 7.29
CA LEU A 448 -5.72 22.71 6.34
C LEU A 448 -5.03 23.79 5.50
N ASN A 449 -5.63 24.98 5.35
CA ASN A 449 -5.05 26.07 4.57
C ASN A 449 -3.62 26.42 5.04
N VAL A 450 -2.72 26.60 4.08
CA VAL A 450 -1.34 27.05 4.32
C VAL A 450 -1.33 28.53 4.69
N GLN A 451 -0.28 28.98 5.39
CA GLN A 451 -0.11 30.41 5.68
C GLN A 451 0.39 31.15 4.45
N ALA A 452 -0.08 32.39 4.28
CA ALA A 452 0.38 33.28 3.21
C ALA A 452 1.80 33.81 3.44
N SER A 453 2.20 34.01 4.70
CA SER A 453 3.50 34.58 5.08
C SER A 453 3.91 34.14 6.48
N GLY A 454 5.20 34.29 6.82
CA GLY A 454 5.71 33.99 8.16
C GLY A 454 5.67 32.49 8.52
N TYR A 455 5.87 32.19 9.81
CA TYR A 455 5.89 30.82 10.34
C TYR A 455 4.60 30.45 11.08
N THR A 456 4.39 29.16 11.29
CA THR A 456 3.44 28.60 12.25
C THR A 456 4.18 27.93 13.40
N ASN A 457 3.51 27.70 14.53
CA ASN A 457 4.01 26.87 15.63
C ASN A 457 2.90 25.97 16.18
N ASN A 458 2.12 25.37 15.27
CA ASN A 458 0.92 24.61 15.62
C ASN A 458 1.19 23.10 15.77
N TYR A 459 2.46 22.69 15.80
CA TYR A 459 2.83 21.31 16.11
C TYR A 459 2.31 20.93 17.49
N ASN A 460 1.55 19.84 17.54
CA ASN A 460 0.96 19.30 18.75
C ASN A 460 1.53 17.90 19.02
N PRO A 461 2.44 17.72 20.01
CA PRO A 461 3.00 16.40 20.33
C PRO A 461 1.97 15.42 20.90
N GLY A 462 0.79 15.89 21.36
CA GLY A 462 -0.32 15.03 21.73
C GLY A 462 -1.12 14.50 20.53
N MET A 463 -0.92 15.07 19.34
CA MET A 463 -1.54 14.60 18.11
C MET A 463 -0.64 13.59 17.40
N SER A 464 -1.11 12.35 17.29
CA SER A 464 -0.38 11.32 16.54
C SER A 464 -0.54 11.53 15.04
N ALA A 465 0.59 11.70 14.34
CA ALA A 465 0.66 11.70 12.87
C ALA A 465 0.67 10.30 12.24
N SER A 466 0.57 9.22 13.03
CA SER A 466 0.48 7.86 12.46
C SER A 466 -0.70 7.75 11.50
N ALA A 467 -0.44 7.30 10.28
CA ALA A 467 -1.45 7.00 9.28
C ALA A 467 -2.51 6.06 9.87
N SER A 468 -3.76 6.44 9.68
CA SER A 468 -4.92 5.64 10.01
C SER A 468 -5.00 4.42 9.10
N ASN A 469 -5.45 3.29 9.64
CA ASN A 469 -5.55 2.02 8.92
C ASN A 469 -6.43 2.11 7.66
N ILE A 470 -7.39 3.04 7.65
CA ILE A 470 -8.33 3.25 6.55
C ILE A 470 -7.77 4.15 5.44
N PHE A 471 -6.79 5.01 5.75
CA PHE A 471 -6.28 6.02 4.83
C PHE A 471 -5.84 5.42 3.50
N GLY A 472 -5.00 4.39 3.55
CA GLY A 472 -4.44 3.77 2.35
C GLY A 472 -5.50 3.20 1.41
N MET A 473 -6.56 2.60 1.96
CA MET A 473 -7.66 2.07 1.15
C MET A 473 -8.48 3.19 0.51
N ILE A 474 -8.76 4.26 1.26
CA ILE A 474 -9.52 5.41 0.75
C ILE A 474 -8.72 6.13 -0.33
N MET A 475 -7.43 6.39 -0.14
CA MET A 475 -6.59 7.04 -1.14
C MET A 475 -6.40 6.17 -2.38
N THR A 476 -6.11 4.87 -2.24
CA THR A 476 -6.05 3.95 -3.39
C THR A 476 -7.34 3.99 -4.18
N MET A 477 -8.49 3.85 -3.51
CA MET A 477 -9.78 3.82 -4.20
C MET A 477 -10.18 5.17 -4.80
N THR A 478 -9.81 6.28 -4.17
CA THR A 478 -10.00 7.64 -4.70
C THR A 478 -9.18 7.84 -5.98
N ALA A 479 -7.92 7.40 -6.01
CA ALA A 479 -7.13 7.41 -7.23
C ALA A 479 -7.74 6.51 -8.31
N THR A 480 -8.13 5.27 -7.94
CA THR A 480 -8.68 4.27 -8.86
C THR A 480 -9.98 4.71 -9.55
N THR A 481 -10.88 5.43 -8.87
CA THR A 481 -12.07 5.99 -9.53
C THR A 481 -11.73 7.11 -10.51
N MET A 482 -10.65 7.86 -10.28
CA MET A 482 -10.22 8.95 -11.16
C MET A 482 -9.32 8.49 -12.31
N PHE A 483 -8.77 7.27 -12.26
CA PHE A 483 -7.95 6.73 -13.33
C PHE A 483 -8.78 6.27 -14.53
N ARG A 484 -8.16 6.39 -15.71
CA ARG A 484 -8.69 5.90 -16.98
C ARG A 484 -8.17 4.50 -17.33
N ASP A 485 -8.83 3.85 -18.29
CA ASP A 485 -8.31 2.63 -18.94
C ASP A 485 -7.08 2.91 -19.84
N THR A 486 -6.84 4.17 -20.17
CA THR A 486 -5.84 4.62 -21.16
C THR A 486 -5.16 5.91 -20.69
N TYR A 487 -3.99 6.20 -21.26
CA TYR A 487 -3.26 7.45 -21.09
C TYR A 487 -2.66 7.92 -22.42
N THR A 488 -2.46 9.22 -22.57
CA THR A 488 -1.86 9.80 -23.78
C THR A 488 -0.33 9.79 -23.69
N PHE A 489 0.33 9.35 -24.76
CA PHE A 489 1.79 9.33 -24.94
C PHE A 489 2.12 9.77 -26.37
N ASN A 490 2.85 10.88 -26.55
CA ASN A 490 3.18 11.43 -27.88
C ASN A 490 1.96 11.60 -28.81
N ALA A 491 0.85 12.14 -28.28
CA ALA A 491 -0.43 12.28 -28.99
C ALA A 491 -1.11 10.95 -29.38
N GLU A 492 -0.56 9.80 -29.00
CA GLU A 492 -1.21 8.50 -29.15
C GLU A 492 -1.88 8.07 -27.84
N THR A 493 -3.06 7.45 -27.94
CA THR A 493 -3.69 6.81 -26.79
C THR A 493 -3.09 5.43 -26.55
N LYS A 494 -2.53 5.21 -25.35
CA LYS A 494 -1.99 3.92 -24.90
C LYS A 494 -2.89 3.30 -23.83
N PRO A 495 -3.04 1.96 -23.81
CA PRO A 495 -3.72 1.28 -22.71
C PRO A 495 -2.90 1.38 -21.43
N MET A 496 -3.57 1.44 -20.28
CA MET A 496 -2.92 1.28 -18.99
C MET A 496 -2.25 -0.09 -18.92
N SER A 497 -0.95 -0.12 -18.67
CA SER A 497 -0.17 -1.35 -18.48
C SER A 497 0.41 -1.41 -17.09
N PHE A 498 0.26 -2.55 -16.42
CA PHE A 498 0.75 -2.73 -15.06
C PHE A 498 2.08 -3.47 -15.04
N TYR A 499 3.03 -3.01 -14.23
CA TYR A 499 4.37 -3.60 -14.08
C TYR A 499 5.08 -3.85 -15.41
N ASN A 500 4.84 -2.96 -16.38
CA ASN A 500 5.49 -2.95 -17.69
C ASN A 500 6.23 -1.60 -17.84
N PRO A 501 7.57 -1.60 -17.71
CA PRO A 501 8.39 -0.41 -17.87
C PRO A 501 8.88 -0.19 -19.32
N ASP A 502 8.44 -0.97 -20.31
CA ASP A 502 8.93 -0.95 -21.70
C ASP A 502 8.91 0.45 -22.31
N VAL A 503 7.90 1.27 -21.97
CA VAL A 503 7.77 2.63 -22.49
C VAL A 503 8.98 3.51 -22.14
N PHE A 504 9.64 3.27 -21.01
CA PHE A 504 10.82 4.03 -20.56
C PHE A 504 12.14 3.57 -21.19
N TYR A 505 12.18 2.37 -21.77
CA TYR A 505 13.38 1.80 -22.39
C TYR A 505 13.47 2.04 -23.91
N LYS A 506 12.48 2.73 -24.49
CA LYS A 506 12.49 3.13 -25.91
C LYS A 506 13.39 4.37 -26.10
N ASN A 507 13.81 4.64 -27.34
CA ASN A 507 14.74 5.72 -27.71
C ASN A 507 14.18 7.16 -27.55
N VAL A 508 13.45 7.45 -26.46
CA VAL A 508 12.83 8.74 -26.12
C VAL A 508 12.79 8.93 -24.59
N ASP A 509 12.92 10.18 -24.10
CA ASP A 509 12.58 10.49 -22.69
C ASP A 509 11.08 10.30 -22.51
N ALA A 510 10.66 9.17 -21.94
CA ALA A 510 9.24 8.88 -21.75
C ALA A 510 8.58 9.73 -20.65
N VAL A 511 9.35 10.35 -19.75
CA VAL A 511 8.80 11.15 -18.65
C VAL A 511 8.08 12.39 -19.19
N THR A 512 8.70 13.11 -20.11
CA THR A 512 8.13 14.32 -20.74
C THR A 512 6.76 14.08 -21.41
N PRO A 513 6.60 13.13 -22.35
CA PRO A 513 5.32 12.88 -23.01
C PRO A 513 4.27 12.26 -22.11
N ILE A 514 4.65 11.43 -21.13
CA ILE A 514 3.70 10.94 -20.11
C ILE A 514 3.18 12.11 -19.27
N THR A 515 4.07 13.00 -18.82
CA THR A 515 3.69 14.20 -18.05
C THR A 515 2.80 15.12 -18.87
N LYS A 516 3.08 15.30 -20.17
CA LYS A 516 2.19 16.03 -21.08
C LYS A 516 0.81 15.36 -21.20
N GLY A 517 0.76 14.04 -21.26
CA GLY A 517 -0.47 13.26 -21.19
C GLY A 517 -1.25 13.53 -19.91
N LEU A 518 -0.59 13.49 -18.74
CA LEU A 518 -1.20 13.78 -17.44
C LEU A 518 -1.81 15.19 -17.34
N LEU A 519 -1.22 16.18 -18.03
CA LEU A 519 -1.69 17.57 -18.04
C LEU A 519 -2.83 17.83 -19.03
N THR A 520 -3.03 16.95 -20.01
CA THR A 520 -4.00 17.12 -21.11
C THR A 520 -5.19 16.18 -21.01
N ASP A 521 -4.95 14.94 -20.59
CA ASP A 521 -5.99 13.98 -20.30
C ASP A 521 -6.86 14.46 -19.14
N HIS A 522 -8.17 14.27 -19.24
CA HIS A 522 -9.08 14.45 -18.11
C HIS A 522 -9.04 13.25 -17.17
N ALA A 523 -9.11 13.50 -15.86
CA ALA A 523 -9.42 12.45 -14.91
C ALA A 523 -10.85 11.93 -15.11
N GLN A 524 -11.14 10.71 -14.67
CA GLN A 524 -12.54 10.29 -14.48
C GLN A 524 -13.14 11.03 -13.28
N ARG A 525 -14.45 11.25 -13.31
CA ARG A 525 -15.20 11.78 -12.18
C ARG A 525 -15.16 10.78 -11.03
N PHE A 526 -14.98 11.29 -9.81
CA PHE A 526 -15.16 10.47 -8.61
C PHE A 526 -16.62 10.02 -8.49
N ASP A 527 -16.83 8.72 -8.67
CA ASP A 527 -18.09 8.02 -8.44
C ASP A 527 -17.83 6.51 -8.32
N GLN A 528 -18.88 5.68 -8.35
CA GLN A 528 -18.74 4.23 -8.25
C GLN A 528 -18.21 3.57 -9.54
N TYR A 529 -17.97 4.30 -10.63
CA TYR A 529 -17.48 3.70 -11.87
C TYR A 529 -15.95 3.62 -11.87
N ILE A 530 -15.43 2.48 -12.31
CA ILE A 530 -14.01 2.17 -12.27
C ILE A 530 -13.58 1.51 -13.57
N ALA A 531 -12.46 1.97 -14.11
CA ALA A 531 -11.87 1.46 -15.35
C ALA A 531 -11.62 -0.06 -15.29
N THR A 532 -11.81 -0.75 -16.41
CA THR A 532 -11.64 -2.21 -16.52
C THR A 532 -10.22 -2.66 -16.19
N SER A 533 -9.23 -1.82 -16.48
CA SER A 533 -7.82 -2.00 -16.12
C SER A 533 -7.63 -2.27 -14.63
N PHE A 534 -8.47 -1.73 -13.74
CA PHE A 534 -8.36 -1.93 -12.30
C PHE A 534 -9.29 -3.02 -11.74
N THR A 535 -10.36 -3.41 -12.42
CA THR A 535 -11.34 -4.42 -11.92
C THR A 535 -11.23 -5.81 -12.55
N ASN A 536 -10.86 -5.91 -13.82
CA ASN A 536 -10.88 -7.19 -14.56
C ASN A 536 -9.57 -7.52 -15.26
N LYS A 537 -8.60 -6.60 -15.24
CA LYS A 537 -7.31 -6.74 -15.91
C LYS A 537 -6.15 -6.30 -15.03
N TYR A 538 -6.39 -6.10 -13.74
CA TYR A 538 -5.35 -5.69 -12.81
C TYR A 538 -4.39 -6.85 -12.59
N VAL A 539 -3.09 -6.59 -12.60
CA VAL A 539 -2.04 -7.61 -12.43
C VAL A 539 -1.02 -7.08 -11.45
N GLU A 540 -0.68 -7.85 -10.41
CA GLU A 540 0.44 -7.49 -9.53
C GLU A 540 1.77 -8.14 -9.95
N VAL A 541 1.78 -9.35 -10.53
CA VAL A 541 2.97 -10.05 -11.08
C VAL A 541 2.55 -11.20 -12.03
N LEU A 542 3.41 -11.59 -12.99
CA LEU A 542 3.25 -12.72 -13.93
C LEU A 542 3.52 -14.13 -13.32
N PRO A 543 3.02 -15.23 -13.94
CA PRO A 543 2.07 -15.29 -15.06
C PRO A 543 0.65 -15.31 -14.49
N GLY A 544 0.19 -14.17 -14.00
CA GLY A 544 -0.96 -14.09 -13.12
C GLY A 544 -2.26 -13.82 -13.86
N TYR A 545 -3.24 -14.69 -13.68
CA TYR A 545 -4.63 -14.49 -14.07
C TYR A 545 -5.12 -13.06 -13.75
N PRO A 546 -6.04 -12.50 -14.57
CA PRO A 546 -6.60 -11.17 -14.34
C PRO A 546 -7.18 -11.04 -12.93
N ARG A 547 -6.84 -9.94 -12.25
CA ARG A 547 -7.32 -9.64 -10.90
C ARG A 547 -8.17 -8.37 -10.88
N ASP A 548 -8.69 -8.12 -9.68
CA ASP A 548 -9.66 -7.08 -9.38
C ASP A 548 -9.23 -6.29 -8.15
N LEU A 549 -8.70 -5.09 -8.35
CA LEU A 549 -8.24 -4.22 -7.27
C LEU A 549 -9.38 -3.87 -6.31
N VAL A 550 -10.61 -3.69 -6.82
CA VAL A 550 -11.78 -3.36 -6.00
C VAL A 550 -12.15 -4.53 -5.09
N ALA A 551 -12.23 -5.74 -5.65
CA ALA A 551 -12.51 -6.94 -4.86
C ALA A 551 -11.41 -7.18 -3.81
N ILE A 552 -10.14 -6.92 -4.16
CA ILE A 552 -9.00 -6.98 -3.24
C ILE A 552 -9.13 -5.94 -2.13
N MET A 553 -9.47 -4.68 -2.44
CA MET A 553 -9.62 -3.62 -1.43
C MET A 553 -10.80 -3.89 -0.49
N LEU A 554 -11.93 -4.40 -1.00
CA LEU A 554 -13.05 -4.84 -0.16
C LEU A 554 -12.64 -6.00 0.76
N GLN A 555 -11.91 -6.98 0.23
CA GLN A 555 -11.45 -8.14 0.99
C GLN A 555 -10.42 -7.73 2.06
N ARG A 556 -9.52 -6.80 1.71
CA ARG A 556 -8.53 -6.20 2.61
C ARG A 556 -9.22 -5.43 3.72
N SER A 557 -10.22 -4.61 3.40
CA SER A 557 -11.03 -3.85 4.36
C SER A 557 -11.66 -4.77 5.42
N ARG A 558 -12.27 -5.89 5.00
CA ARG A 558 -12.81 -6.91 5.91
C ARG A 558 -11.73 -7.60 6.74
N GLY A 559 -10.56 -7.87 6.15
CA GLY A 559 -9.40 -8.46 6.83
C GLY A 559 -8.70 -7.55 7.84
N HIS A 560 -8.84 -6.22 7.68
CA HIS A 560 -8.34 -5.17 8.56
C HIS A 560 -9.33 -4.78 9.68
N GLY A 561 -10.55 -5.34 9.64
CA GLY A 561 -11.60 -5.00 10.59
C GLY A 561 -12.05 -3.55 10.46
N ILE A 562 -12.08 -2.99 9.26
CA ILE A 562 -12.59 -1.62 9.02
C ILE A 562 -14.10 -1.59 9.30
N PRO A 563 -14.65 -0.64 10.08
CA PRO A 563 -16.09 -0.53 10.31
C PRO A 563 -16.92 -0.36 9.04
N LEU A 564 -18.22 -0.65 9.11
CA LEU A 564 -19.15 -0.60 7.98
C LEU A 564 -19.50 0.85 7.60
N TYR A 565 -20.03 1.06 6.41
CA TYR A 565 -20.36 2.40 5.91
C TYR A 565 -21.27 3.18 6.87
N THR A 566 -22.25 2.53 7.49
CA THR A 566 -23.18 3.19 8.41
C THR A 566 -22.50 3.72 9.69
N ASP A 567 -21.43 3.06 10.15
CA ASP A 567 -20.65 3.54 11.29
C ASP A 567 -19.86 4.80 10.91
N TRP A 568 -19.30 4.82 9.70
CA TRP A 568 -18.60 5.99 9.15
C TRP A 568 -19.54 7.16 8.87
N LEU A 569 -20.74 6.89 8.35
CA LEU A 569 -21.77 7.91 8.15
C LEU A 569 -22.11 8.59 9.49
N LYS A 570 -22.27 7.81 10.57
CA LYS A 570 -22.48 8.34 11.92
C LYS A 570 -21.25 9.12 12.42
N PHE A 571 -20.05 8.58 12.24
CA PHE A 571 -18.81 9.22 12.67
C PHE A 571 -18.61 10.59 12.00
N CYS A 572 -18.90 10.70 10.71
CA CYS A 572 -18.69 11.90 9.92
C CYS A 572 -19.81 12.94 10.07
N SER A 573 -21.07 12.50 10.22
CA SER A 573 -22.21 13.42 10.33
C SER A 573 -22.31 14.11 11.69
N ARG A 574 -21.67 13.54 12.74
CA ARG A 574 -21.76 13.97 14.15
C ARG A 574 -23.18 13.98 14.76
N THR A 575 -24.22 13.77 13.95
CA THR A 575 -25.63 13.64 14.32
C THR A 575 -26.18 12.30 13.83
N TYR A 576 -27.35 11.92 14.35
CA TYR A 576 -28.02 10.72 13.86
C TYR A 576 -28.52 10.95 12.43
N VAL A 577 -28.12 10.07 11.53
CA VAL A 577 -28.56 10.03 10.15
C VAL A 577 -29.14 8.65 9.89
N ASN A 578 -30.40 8.59 9.45
CA ASN A 578 -31.06 7.32 9.12
C ASN A 578 -30.38 6.71 7.89
N PRO A 579 -29.65 5.58 8.01
CA PRO A 579 -28.93 5.02 6.86
C PRO A 579 -29.83 4.59 5.70
N HIS A 580 -31.10 4.24 5.97
CA HIS A 580 -32.07 3.88 4.94
C HIS A 580 -32.46 5.05 4.03
N SER A 581 -32.18 6.29 4.45
CA SER A 581 -32.41 7.47 3.63
C SER A 581 -31.40 7.58 2.48
N PHE A 582 -30.19 7.05 2.64
CA PHE A 582 -29.06 7.26 1.72
C PHE A 582 -28.89 8.75 1.36
N PRO A 583 -28.61 9.60 2.37
CA PRO A 583 -28.73 11.06 2.26
C PRO A 583 -27.78 11.67 1.22
N HIS A 584 -26.70 10.94 0.87
CA HIS A 584 -25.65 11.43 -0.01
C HIS A 584 -25.61 10.67 -1.34
N HIS A 585 -26.56 9.78 -1.64
CA HIS A 585 -26.54 8.96 -2.86
C HIS A 585 -27.56 9.45 -3.89
N SER A 586 -27.27 9.20 -5.17
CA SER A 586 -28.32 9.27 -6.19
C SER A 586 -29.33 8.12 -6.03
N ILE A 587 -30.50 8.25 -6.65
CA ILE A 587 -31.52 7.19 -6.68
C ILE A 587 -30.93 5.92 -7.31
N ASP A 588 -30.11 6.06 -8.35
CA ASP A 588 -29.47 4.93 -9.03
C ASP A 588 -28.42 4.27 -8.16
N ALA A 589 -27.53 5.04 -7.52
CA ALA A 589 -26.52 4.51 -6.61
C ALA A 589 -27.18 3.76 -5.44
N LYS A 590 -28.25 4.32 -4.87
CA LYS A 590 -29.06 3.65 -3.83
C LYS A 590 -29.64 2.32 -4.34
N ARG A 591 -30.22 2.30 -5.55
CA ARG A 591 -30.78 1.08 -6.16
C ARG A 591 -29.70 0.01 -6.34
N GLU A 592 -28.53 0.39 -6.85
CA GLU A 592 -27.42 -0.54 -7.07
C GLU A 592 -26.86 -1.10 -5.74
N LEU A 593 -26.69 -0.25 -4.72
CA LEU A 593 -26.27 -0.67 -3.38
C LEU A 593 -27.26 -1.66 -2.76
N LEU A 594 -28.57 -1.37 -2.80
CA LEU A 594 -29.60 -2.26 -2.24
C LEU A 594 -29.77 -3.57 -3.04
N SER A 595 -29.48 -3.55 -4.34
CA SER A 595 -29.45 -4.78 -5.15
C SER A 595 -28.23 -5.67 -4.85
N THR A 596 -27.16 -5.08 -4.32
CA THR A 596 -25.89 -5.76 -4.03
C THR A 596 -25.82 -6.21 -2.56
N TYR A 597 -26.27 -5.37 -1.64
CA TYR A 597 -26.31 -5.60 -0.21
C TYR A 597 -27.76 -5.76 0.25
N LYS A 598 -28.10 -6.94 0.77
CA LYS A 598 -29.45 -7.24 1.28
C LYS A 598 -29.89 -6.34 2.45
N ASN A 599 -28.94 -5.71 3.14
CA ASN A 599 -29.18 -4.86 4.29
C ASN A 599 -28.23 -3.65 4.24
N VAL A 600 -28.76 -2.45 4.50
CA VAL A 600 -27.98 -1.20 4.53
C VAL A 600 -26.84 -1.24 5.56
N PHE A 601 -27.03 -1.95 6.67
CA PHE A 601 -26.01 -2.12 7.70
C PHE A 601 -24.88 -3.05 7.30
N ASN A 602 -24.96 -3.73 6.13
CA ASN A 602 -23.93 -4.62 5.63
C ASN A 602 -23.00 -3.95 4.60
N ILE A 603 -23.26 -2.69 4.24
CA ILE A 603 -22.51 -1.99 3.19
C ILE A 603 -21.07 -1.77 3.66
N ASP A 604 -20.12 -2.32 2.91
CA ASP A 604 -18.69 -2.06 3.16
C ASP A 604 -18.41 -0.56 2.95
N LEU A 605 -17.54 0.04 3.77
CA LEU A 605 -17.22 1.47 3.69
C LEU A 605 -16.90 1.92 2.25
N ILE A 606 -16.04 1.18 1.55
CA ILE A 606 -15.59 1.51 0.19
C ILE A 606 -16.80 1.60 -0.76
N SER A 607 -17.72 0.63 -0.71
CA SER A 607 -18.92 0.63 -1.55
C SER A 607 -19.85 1.79 -1.24
N GLY A 608 -20.08 2.08 0.05
CA GLY A 608 -20.93 3.19 0.44
C GLY A 608 -20.34 4.55 0.07
N ALA A 609 -19.08 4.80 0.45
CA ALA A 609 -18.43 6.10 0.35
C ALA A 609 -18.09 6.51 -1.09
N LEU A 610 -17.66 5.59 -1.96
CA LEU A 610 -17.38 5.91 -3.37
C LEU A 610 -18.66 6.15 -4.19
N SER A 611 -19.80 5.63 -3.73
CA SER A 611 -21.09 5.80 -4.40
C SER A 611 -21.80 7.10 -3.99
N GLU A 612 -21.24 7.88 -3.06
CA GLU A 612 -21.78 9.17 -2.65
C GLU A 612 -21.65 10.20 -3.80
N ARG A 613 -22.60 11.13 -3.86
CA ARG A 613 -22.46 12.34 -4.66
C ARG A 613 -21.31 13.16 -4.10
N VAL A 614 -20.48 13.69 -4.99
CA VAL A 614 -19.42 14.63 -4.63
C VAL A 614 -20.00 15.88 -3.97
N LEU A 615 -19.22 16.51 -3.08
CA LEU A 615 -19.55 17.80 -2.48
C LEU A 615 -19.76 18.87 -3.56
N SER A 616 -20.56 19.89 -3.25
CA SER A 616 -20.80 21.02 -4.17
C SER A 616 -19.54 21.86 -4.42
N ASP A 617 -18.65 21.91 -3.44
CA ASP A 617 -17.42 22.70 -3.44
C ASP A 617 -16.16 21.82 -3.44
N GLY A 618 -16.28 20.49 -3.60
CA GLY A 618 -15.18 19.53 -3.61
C GLY A 618 -15.37 18.42 -4.65
N LYS A 619 -14.46 17.44 -4.67
CA LYS A 619 -14.40 16.40 -5.72
C LYS A 619 -14.61 14.98 -5.22
N VAL A 620 -14.86 14.81 -3.93
CA VAL A 620 -15.17 13.51 -3.31
C VAL A 620 -16.46 13.58 -2.50
N GLY A 621 -17.02 12.43 -2.14
CA GLY A 621 -18.20 12.34 -1.29
C GLY A 621 -17.94 12.81 0.16
N PRO A 622 -18.99 13.22 0.91
CA PRO A 622 -18.86 13.70 2.29
C PRO A 622 -18.08 12.77 3.23
N THR A 623 -18.26 11.46 3.12
CA THR A 623 -17.56 10.49 3.99
C THR A 623 -16.07 10.43 3.67
N VAL A 624 -15.70 10.42 2.39
CA VAL A 624 -14.29 10.47 1.97
C VAL A 624 -13.65 11.80 2.38
N ALA A 625 -14.34 12.92 2.17
CA ALA A 625 -13.85 14.24 2.56
C ALA A 625 -13.61 14.34 4.08
N CYS A 626 -14.52 13.80 4.89
CA CYS A 626 -14.38 13.72 6.34
C CYS A 626 -13.14 12.91 6.78
N ILE A 627 -12.93 11.73 6.19
CA ILE A 627 -11.79 10.85 6.51
C ILE A 627 -10.48 11.55 6.13
N LEU A 628 -10.38 12.03 4.89
CA LEU A 628 -9.17 12.68 4.40
C LEU A 628 -8.88 14.00 5.13
N GLY A 629 -9.89 14.83 5.38
CA GLY A 629 -9.72 16.08 6.12
C GLY A 629 -9.15 15.87 7.52
N LYS A 630 -9.63 14.83 8.24
CA LYS A 630 -9.10 14.44 9.54
C LYS A 630 -7.70 13.85 9.45
N GLU A 631 -7.39 13.08 8.41
CA GLU A 631 -6.05 12.51 8.26
C GLU A 631 -5.01 13.58 7.96
N PHE A 632 -5.24 14.44 6.97
CA PHE A 632 -4.31 15.52 6.63
C PHE A 632 -4.19 16.54 7.77
N GLN A 633 -5.22 16.73 8.59
CA GLN A 633 -5.08 17.50 9.82
C GLN A 633 -4.02 16.90 10.76
N ARG A 634 -4.04 15.57 10.94
CA ARG A 634 -3.08 14.86 11.80
C ARG A 634 -1.68 14.87 11.21
N LEU A 635 -1.55 14.73 9.89
CA LEU A 635 -0.26 14.81 9.20
C LEU A 635 0.35 16.22 9.28
N LYS A 636 -0.47 17.28 9.26
CA LYS A 636 -0.02 18.67 9.41
C LYS A 636 0.41 18.98 10.85
N PHE A 637 -0.47 18.78 11.81
CA PHE A 637 -0.24 19.23 13.20
C PHE A 637 0.50 18.21 14.05
N GLY A 638 0.54 16.94 13.69
CA GLY A 638 1.29 15.89 14.39
C GLY A 638 2.74 15.73 13.89
N ASP A 639 3.18 16.54 12.92
CA ASP A 639 4.52 16.48 12.35
C ASP A 639 5.40 17.64 12.84
N ARG A 640 6.42 17.31 13.64
CA ARG A 640 7.39 18.29 14.18
C ARG A 640 8.14 19.04 13.07
N PHE A 641 8.32 18.39 11.92
CA PHE A 641 9.07 18.90 10.77
C PHE A 641 8.16 19.45 9.67
N TRP A 642 6.89 19.74 9.96
CA TRP A 642 5.99 20.47 9.03
C TRP A 642 6.68 21.74 8.51
N TYR A 643 6.67 21.94 7.19
CA TYR A 643 7.56 22.91 6.54
C TYR A 643 7.35 24.37 6.97
N GLU A 644 6.17 24.73 7.49
CA GLU A 644 5.88 26.10 7.97
C GLU A 644 6.28 26.31 9.44
N ASN A 645 6.74 25.29 10.14
CA ASN A 645 7.13 25.44 11.55
C ASN A 645 8.37 26.34 11.69
N SER A 646 8.47 27.08 12.79
CA SER A 646 9.72 27.77 13.15
C SER A 646 10.61 26.91 14.07
N GLY A 647 11.88 27.29 14.20
CA GLY A 647 12.81 26.68 15.15
C GLY A 647 14.05 26.04 14.51
N PRO A 648 14.90 25.37 15.33
CA PRO A 648 16.12 24.75 14.85
C PRO A 648 15.84 23.72 13.75
N GLY A 649 16.61 23.78 12.67
CA GLY A 649 16.44 22.83 11.57
C GLY A 649 15.26 23.10 10.65
N GLN A 650 14.46 24.16 10.86
CA GLN A 650 13.37 24.52 9.96
C GLN A 650 13.86 25.40 8.79
N LEU A 651 12.97 25.68 7.83
CA LEU A 651 13.31 26.55 6.70
C LEU A 651 13.54 27.99 7.16
N THR A 652 14.43 28.71 6.50
CA THR A 652 14.54 30.16 6.67
C THR A 652 13.33 30.86 6.03
N GLN A 653 13.08 32.13 6.38
CA GLN A 653 11.95 32.87 5.81
C GLN A 653 12.05 32.94 4.27
N GLN A 654 13.26 33.20 3.75
CA GLN A 654 13.52 33.20 2.31
C GLN A 654 13.25 31.84 1.65
N GLN A 655 13.66 30.74 2.29
CA GLN A 655 13.36 29.39 1.80
C GLN A 655 11.85 29.13 1.81
N LEU A 656 11.16 29.53 2.87
CA LEU A 656 9.71 29.35 3.01
C LEU A 656 8.93 30.14 1.94
N ASP A 657 9.36 31.37 1.63
CA ASP A 657 8.75 32.18 0.58
C ASP A 657 9.05 31.62 -0.82
N ALA A 658 10.23 31.01 -1.02
CA ALA A 658 10.55 30.26 -2.25
C ALA A 658 9.67 28.99 -2.41
N ILE A 659 9.38 28.28 -1.31
CA ILE A 659 8.46 27.14 -1.32
C ILE A 659 7.04 27.60 -1.65
N ARG A 660 6.56 28.70 -1.03
CA ARG A 660 5.21 29.25 -1.28
C ARG A 660 4.96 29.72 -2.70
N SER A 661 6.02 30.09 -3.42
CA SER A 661 5.95 30.49 -4.83
C SER A 661 6.12 29.32 -5.79
N THR A 662 6.48 28.13 -5.29
CA THR A 662 6.65 26.93 -6.12
C THR A 662 5.31 26.18 -6.25
N THR A 663 4.92 25.91 -7.49
CA THR A 663 3.75 25.06 -7.84
C THR A 663 4.21 23.81 -8.55
N LEU A 664 3.32 22.82 -8.69
CA LEU A 664 3.61 21.63 -9.49
C LEU A 664 4.01 21.97 -10.95
N ALA A 665 3.43 23.03 -11.53
CA ALA A 665 3.80 23.49 -12.86
C ALA A 665 5.27 23.97 -12.94
N HIS A 666 5.78 24.63 -11.89
CA HIS A 666 7.19 25.01 -11.81
C HIS A 666 8.10 23.78 -11.81
N ILE A 667 7.79 22.77 -10.99
CA ILE A 667 8.55 21.51 -10.92
C ILE A 667 8.55 20.83 -12.29
N ILE A 668 7.41 20.79 -12.99
CA ILE A 668 7.32 20.20 -14.33
C ILE A 668 8.20 20.94 -15.35
N CYS A 669 8.13 22.29 -15.40
CA CYS A 669 8.96 23.09 -16.30
C CYS A 669 10.45 22.91 -16.05
N ARG A 670 10.88 22.75 -14.80
CA ARG A 670 12.29 22.58 -14.42
C ARG A 670 12.86 21.20 -14.80
N ASN A 671 12.02 20.17 -14.92
CA ASN A 671 12.45 18.77 -14.95
C ASN A 671 11.96 17.97 -16.18
N THR A 672 11.33 18.64 -17.14
CA THR A 672 10.85 18.04 -18.41
C THR A 672 11.15 18.97 -19.58
N ALA A 673 11.03 18.46 -20.82
CA ALA A 673 11.16 19.29 -22.02
C ALA A 673 9.86 20.01 -22.42
N ILE A 674 8.89 20.14 -21.50
CA ILE A 674 7.65 20.90 -21.74
C ILE A 674 7.99 22.40 -21.73
N THR A 675 7.60 23.13 -22.79
CA THR A 675 7.88 24.56 -22.95
C THR A 675 6.68 25.46 -22.69
N SER A 676 5.47 24.90 -22.70
CA SER A 676 4.24 25.61 -22.37
C SER A 676 3.32 24.74 -21.50
N ILE A 677 2.79 25.35 -20.44
CA ILE A 677 2.02 24.67 -19.40
C ILE A 677 0.99 25.61 -18.79
N GLN A 678 -0.12 25.08 -18.29
CA GLN A 678 -1.06 25.82 -17.45
C GLN A 678 -0.46 26.08 -16.04
N ARG A 679 -0.82 27.21 -15.41
CA ARG A 679 -0.27 27.57 -14.08
C ARG A 679 -0.69 26.59 -12.98
N LYS A 680 -1.92 26.08 -13.05
CA LYS A 680 -2.45 25.06 -12.13
C LYS A 680 -2.47 23.71 -12.82
N ALA A 681 -1.50 22.85 -12.53
CA ALA A 681 -1.28 21.58 -13.24
C ALA A 681 -2.42 20.55 -13.06
N PHE A 682 -3.18 20.65 -11.97
CA PHE A 682 -4.33 19.79 -11.67
C PHE A 682 -5.61 20.19 -12.41
N GLU A 683 -5.67 21.41 -12.96
CA GLU A 683 -6.80 21.93 -13.73
C GLU A 683 -6.44 21.97 -15.22
N PRO A 684 -7.39 21.73 -16.14
CA PRO A 684 -7.12 21.79 -17.57
C PRO A 684 -6.87 23.23 -18.04
N ILE A 685 -6.33 23.36 -19.24
CA ILE A 685 -6.20 24.66 -19.91
C ILE A 685 -7.60 25.25 -20.13
N SER A 686 -7.78 26.50 -19.72
CA SER A 686 -9.04 27.24 -19.86
C SER A 686 -8.76 28.74 -19.89
N ALA A 687 -9.79 29.56 -20.10
CA ALA A 687 -9.66 31.03 -20.02
C ALA A 687 -9.11 31.50 -18.66
N SER A 688 -9.47 30.83 -17.56
CA SER A 688 -8.99 31.13 -16.20
C SER A 688 -7.68 30.43 -15.82
N ASN A 689 -7.20 29.49 -16.65
CA ASN A 689 -5.95 28.76 -16.46
C ASN A 689 -5.24 28.58 -17.81
N PRO A 690 -4.84 29.68 -18.48
CA PRO A 690 -4.25 29.60 -19.81
C PRO A 690 -2.89 28.92 -19.76
N ALA A 691 -2.50 28.32 -20.89
CA ALA A 691 -1.13 27.86 -21.08
C ALA A 691 -0.20 29.08 -21.19
N VAL A 692 0.88 29.05 -20.43
CA VAL A 692 1.93 30.09 -20.41
C VAL A 692 3.27 29.47 -20.78
N SER A 693 4.25 30.30 -21.15
CA SER A 693 5.61 29.80 -21.38
C SER A 693 6.27 29.37 -20.07
N CYS A 694 6.99 28.25 -20.08
CA CYS A 694 7.79 27.83 -18.93
C CYS A 694 8.86 28.88 -18.56
N ASN A 695 9.43 29.59 -19.53
CA ASN A 695 10.40 30.65 -19.25
C ASN A 695 9.75 31.83 -18.51
N GLU A 696 8.54 32.22 -18.92
CA GLU A 696 7.78 33.26 -18.23
C GLU A 696 7.42 32.83 -16.80
N LEU A 697 6.92 31.59 -16.65
CA LEU A 697 6.56 31.04 -15.34
C LEU A 697 7.75 31.03 -14.37
N LEU A 698 8.94 30.64 -14.84
CA LEU A 698 10.15 30.56 -14.01
C LEU A 698 10.79 31.93 -13.73
N ASN A 699 10.68 32.90 -14.65
CA ASN A 699 11.27 34.24 -14.49
C ASN A 699 10.46 35.18 -13.57
N ILE A 700 9.16 34.94 -13.40
CA ILE A 700 8.34 35.71 -12.43
C ILE A 700 8.87 35.51 -11.00
N GLN A 701 9.55 34.39 -10.70
CA GLN A 701 10.09 34.09 -9.39
C GLN A 701 11.43 34.80 -9.09
N THR A 702 12.23 35.17 -10.11
CA THR A 702 13.52 35.85 -9.92
C THR A 702 13.39 37.35 -9.66
N THR A 703 12.25 37.96 -9.99
CA THR A 703 12.03 39.41 -9.83
C THR A 703 11.53 39.82 -8.43
N THR A 704 11.00 38.89 -7.63
CA THR A 704 10.58 39.14 -6.23
C THR A 704 11.73 39.09 -5.21
N THR A 705 12.97 38.83 -5.62
CA THR A 705 14.16 38.94 -4.77
C THR A 705 15.06 40.07 -5.23
N THR A 706 14.51 41.30 -5.29
CA THR A 706 15.35 42.50 -5.40
C THR A 706 15.52 43.11 -4.02
N THR A 707 16.78 43.18 -3.62
CA THR A 707 17.36 43.88 -2.48
C THR A 707 16.62 45.20 -2.19
N PRO A 708 16.21 45.49 -0.95
CA PRO A 708 15.71 46.82 -0.63
C PRO A 708 16.84 47.82 -0.84
N THR A 709 16.73 48.62 -1.90
CA THR A 709 17.57 49.80 -2.07
C THR A 709 17.29 50.71 -0.88
N THR A 710 18.33 51.03 -0.12
CA THR A 710 18.33 52.05 0.93
C THR A 710 17.76 53.35 0.36
N THR A 711 16.49 53.60 0.63
CA THR A 711 15.89 54.92 0.43
C THR A 711 16.25 55.75 1.64
N THR A 712 17.02 56.80 1.41
CA THR A 712 17.43 57.79 2.40
C THR A 712 16.24 58.37 3.13
N THR A 713 16.32 58.33 4.45
CA THR A 713 15.41 58.97 5.41
C THR A 713 15.17 60.45 5.05
N PRO A 714 13.91 60.89 4.87
CA PRO A 714 13.58 62.30 4.92
C PRO A 714 13.41 62.74 6.37
N THR A 715 14.11 63.81 6.70
CA THR A 715 14.12 64.54 7.96
C THR A 715 12.71 64.88 8.44
N THR A 716 12.49 64.67 9.74
CA THR A 716 11.31 65.09 10.50
C THR A 716 11.01 66.57 10.32
N THR A 717 9.81 66.89 9.87
CA THR A 717 9.20 68.22 10.04
C THR A 717 7.90 68.07 10.82
N THR A 718 7.74 68.96 11.79
CA THR A 718 6.75 69.01 12.87
C THR A 718 5.29 69.06 12.44
N THR A 719 4.47 68.30 13.15
CA THR A 719 3.00 68.37 13.20
C THR A 719 2.51 69.71 13.76
N PRO A 720 1.31 70.19 13.35
CA PRO A 720 0.32 70.50 14.37
C PRO A 720 -1.09 69.94 14.05
N THR A 721 -1.57 69.18 15.04
CA THR A 721 -2.90 69.21 15.67
C THR A 721 -4.17 69.24 14.82
N THR A 722 -4.99 68.19 14.94
CA THR A 722 -6.45 68.34 15.02
C THR A 722 -7.07 67.35 16.00
N THR A 723 -8.05 67.88 16.73
CA THR A 723 -8.67 67.40 17.97
C THR A 723 -10.03 66.74 17.66
N THR A 724 -10.20 65.50 18.12
CA THR A 724 -11.39 64.82 18.68
C THR A 724 -12.82 64.95 18.08
N THR A 725 -13.38 63.78 17.68
CA THR A 725 -14.64 63.16 18.19
C THR A 725 -15.99 63.62 17.57
N PRO A 726 -17.15 62.90 17.65
CA PRO A 726 -17.51 61.45 17.64
C PRO A 726 -18.64 61.02 16.64
N THR A 727 -18.77 59.69 16.46
CA THR A 727 -20.00 58.82 16.43
C THR A 727 -21.29 59.22 15.67
N THR A 728 -21.85 58.31 14.86
CA THR A 728 -23.20 57.67 15.04
C THR A 728 -23.60 56.72 13.90
N THR A 729 -24.24 55.62 14.30
CA THR A 729 -24.98 54.62 13.49
C THR A 729 -26.41 55.12 13.20
N PRO A 730 -27.03 54.79 12.05
CA PRO A 730 -28.18 53.84 12.04
C PRO A 730 -28.19 52.93 10.77
N THR A 731 -28.42 51.62 10.86
CA THR A 731 -29.69 50.86 10.88
C THR A 731 -30.41 50.69 9.52
N THR A 732 -30.64 49.41 9.20
CA THR A 732 -31.42 48.69 8.17
C THR A 732 -32.61 49.38 7.47
N THR A 733 -32.98 48.93 6.24
CA THR A 733 -34.35 48.49 5.84
C THR A 733 -34.48 48.05 4.35
N THR A 734 -35.07 46.85 4.15
CA THR A 734 -35.90 46.25 3.07
C THR A 734 -35.51 46.04 1.59
N THR A 735 -35.82 44.82 1.14
CA THR A 735 -36.09 44.28 -0.23
C THR A 735 -37.26 45.00 -0.95
N PRO A 736 -37.42 44.91 -2.29
CA PRO A 736 -38.27 43.83 -2.84
C PRO A 736 -37.86 43.25 -4.22
N THR A 737 -38.43 42.06 -4.45
CA THR A 737 -38.49 41.16 -5.60
C THR A 737 -38.99 41.75 -6.92
N THR A 738 -38.49 41.27 -8.07
CA THR A 738 -39.23 41.24 -9.36
C THR A 738 -38.85 40.04 -10.25
N THR A 739 -39.87 39.32 -10.71
CA THR A 739 -39.99 38.40 -11.88
C THR A 739 -41.44 38.63 -12.34
N PRO A 740 -41.84 38.71 -13.64
CA PRO A 740 -41.69 37.69 -14.70
C PRO A 740 -41.40 38.29 -16.11
N THR A 741 -41.15 37.55 -17.19
CA THR A 741 -42.17 36.98 -18.09
C THR A 741 -41.51 36.29 -19.31
N THR A 742 -42.25 35.31 -19.84
CA THR A 742 -42.11 34.45 -21.02
C THR A 742 -41.93 35.18 -22.37
N THR A 743 -41.59 34.45 -23.47
CA THR A 743 -42.42 34.25 -24.69
C THR A 743 -41.65 33.65 -25.91
N THR A 744 -42.21 32.53 -26.41
CA THR A 744 -42.33 31.97 -27.80
C THR A 744 -41.19 31.37 -28.65
N THR A 745 -41.48 30.14 -29.07
CA THR A 745 -41.12 29.39 -30.30
C THR A 745 -41.64 30.05 -31.60
N PRO A 746 -41.03 29.74 -32.77
CA PRO A 746 -41.83 29.10 -33.83
C PRO A 746 -41.11 27.96 -34.59
N THR A 747 -41.91 27.14 -35.26
CA THR A 747 -41.57 25.89 -35.98
C THR A 747 -41.85 26.04 -37.50
N THR A 748 -41.33 25.11 -38.32
CA THR A 748 -41.71 24.71 -39.72
C THR A 748 -41.21 25.57 -40.89
N THR A 749 -40.85 25.12 -42.11
CA THR A 749 -40.61 23.83 -42.82
C THR A 749 -40.10 24.17 -44.25
N THR A 750 -39.35 23.29 -44.94
CA THR A 750 -39.44 22.88 -46.39
C THR A 750 -38.09 22.62 -47.12
N THR A 751 -38.06 21.48 -47.82
CA THR A 751 -37.06 20.92 -48.78
C THR A 751 -37.34 21.42 -50.22
N PRO A 752 -36.46 21.28 -51.25
CA PRO A 752 -36.26 20.04 -52.07
C PRO A 752 -34.79 19.79 -52.55
N THR A 753 -34.20 18.58 -52.60
CA THR A 753 -34.23 17.44 -53.56
C THR A 753 -33.59 17.62 -54.95
N THR A 754 -32.56 16.81 -55.29
CA THR A 754 -32.33 16.01 -56.56
C THR A 754 -31.15 15.01 -56.32
N THR A 755 -31.31 13.68 -56.20
CA THR A 755 -31.34 12.53 -57.19
C THR A 755 -30.05 12.42 -58.05
N THR A 756 -29.33 11.31 -58.34
CA THR A 756 -29.58 9.86 -58.65
C THR A 756 -28.26 9.03 -58.51
N THR A 757 -28.12 7.83 -57.89
CA THR A 757 -28.39 6.40 -58.34
C THR A 757 -27.21 5.74 -59.13
N PRO A 758 -26.93 4.39 -59.20
CA PRO A 758 -27.33 3.17 -58.42
C PRO A 758 -26.25 2.04 -58.14
N THR A 759 -26.67 1.00 -57.38
CA THR A 759 -26.40 -0.48 -57.46
C THR A 759 -24.98 -1.06 -57.23
N THR A 760 -24.73 -2.28 -56.71
CA THR A 760 -25.48 -3.54 -56.50
C THR A 760 -24.72 -4.44 -55.49
N THR A 761 -25.43 -5.27 -54.72
CA THR A 761 -24.93 -6.51 -54.05
C THR A 761 -24.85 -7.67 -55.08
N PRO A 762 -24.06 -8.76 -54.91
CA PRO A 762 -24.46 -9.89 -54.05
C PRO A 762 -23.33 -10.73 -53.40
N THR A 763 -23.75 -11.59 -52.47
CA THR A 763 -23.06 -12.66 -51.72
C THR A 763 -22.76 -13.91 -52.57
N THR A 764 -21.66 -14.65 -52.31
CA THR A 764 -21.57 -16.15 -52.41
C THR A 764 -20.30 -16.72 -51.74
N THR A 765 -20.39 -17.94 -51.20
CA THR A 765 -19.33 -18.81 -50.59
C THR A 765 -19.05 -20.03 -51.53
N PRO A 766 -18.41 -21.15 -51.08
CA PRO A 766 -17.00 -21.59 -51.11
C PRO A 766 -16.65 -22.66 -52.19
N THR A 767 -15.37 -23.07 -52.40
CA THR A 767 -14.90 -24.50 -52.52
C THR A 767 -13.36 -24.69 -52.67
N THR A 768 -12.95 -25.97 -52.66
CA THR A 768 -11.72 -26.71 -52.31
C THR A 768 -10.65 -26.95 -53.41
N THR A 769 -9.44 -27.39 -52.99
CA THR A 769 -8.77 -28.72 -53.28
C THR A 769 -7.30 -28.64 -53.79
N THR A 770 -6.41 -29.46 -53.19
CA THR A 770 -5.41 -30.40 -53.78
C THR A 770 -3.99 -30.41 -53.15
N THR A 771 -3.56 -31.64 -52.82
CA THR A 771 -2.22 -32.14 -52.40
C THR A 771 -1.31 -32.35 -53.64
N PRO A 772 0.02 -32.62 -53.54
CA PRO A 772 0.53 -33.98 -53.24
C PRO A 772 1.86 -34.09 -52.44
N THR A 773 2.06 -35.33 -51.99
CA THR A 773 3.12 -36.02 -51.23
C THR A 773 4.46 -36.19 -51.96
N THR A 774 5.59 -36.35 -51.25
CA THR A 774 6.60 -37.44 -51.47
C THR A 774 7.61 -37.59 -50.31
N THR A 775 7.76 -38.81 -49.80
CA THR A 775 8.91 -39.39 -49.07
C THR A 775 9.71 -40.26 -50.06
N PRO A 776 11.04 -40.43 -49.92
CA PRO A 776 11.63 -41.73 -49.52
C PRO A 776 13.00 -41.55 -48.77
N THR A 777 13.76 -42.52 -48.27
CA THR A 777 13.65 -43.89 -47.72
C THR A 777 15.06 -44.23 -47.17
N THR A 778 15.11 -45.20 -46.26
CA THR A 778 16.17 -45.81 -45.44
C THR A 778 17.47 -46.31 -46.11
N THR A 779 18.52 -46.51 -45.31
CA THR A 779 19.55 -47.57 -45.51
C THR A 779 20.07 -48.10 -44.16
N THR A 780 20.08 -49.42 -44.02
CA THR A 780 20.57 -50.25 -42.89
C THR A 780 21.87 -50.99 -43.31
N THR A 781 22.86 -51.24 -42.44
CA THR A 781 23.23 -52.51 -41.70
C THR A 781 24.78 -52.69 -41.83
N PRO A 782 25.54 -53.61 -41.16
CA PRO A 782 25.49 -54.35 -39.86
C PRO A 782 26.77 -54.09 -38.99
N THR A 783 27.02 -54.57 -37.76
CA THR A 783 27.30 -55.98 -37.35
C THR A 783 27.64 -56.10 -35.82
N THR A 784 27.12 -57.16 -35.18
CA THR A 784 27.59 -58.00 -34.03
C THR A 784 27.79 -57.50 -32.58
N THR A 785 26.81 -57.90 -31.73
CA THR A 785 26.88 -58.80 -30.55
C THR A 785 27.82 -58.52 -29.35
N THR A 786 27.24 -58.17 -28.19
CA THR A 786 27.22 -59.05 -26.99
C THR A 786 26.20 -58.57 -25.96
N THR A 787 25.46 -59.54 -25.42
CA THR A 787 24.28 -59.38 -24.58
C THR A 787 24.64 -59.06 -23.13
N ALA A 788 24.11 -57.98 -22.57
CA ALA A 788 23.91 -57.82 -21.14
C ALA A 788 22.51 -57.21 -20.92
N THR A 789 21.61 -58.02 -20.38
CA THR A 789 20.22 -57.68 -20.07
C THR A 789 20.16 -56.47 -19.14
N THR A 790 19.70 -55.32 -19.64
CA THR A 790 19.21 -54.20 -18.83
C THR A 790 17.97 -53.61 -19.50
N THR A 791 16.86 -53.61 -18.77
CA THR A 791 15.57 -53.00 -19.14
C THR A 791 15.74 -51.48 -19.24
N VAL A 792 15.70 -50.93 -20.46
CA VAL A 792 15.71 -49.47 -20.69
C VAL A 792 14.30 -48.90 -20.49
N CYS A 793 14.18 -47.92 -19.59
CA CYS A 793 12.98 -47.10 -19.40
C CYS A 793 13.03 -45.88 -20.34
N ASP A 794 12.29 -45.88 -21.46
CA ASP A 794 12.09 -44.68 -22.29
C ASP A 794 11.02 -43.75 -21.70
N GLY A 795 11.41 -42.50 -21.40
CA GLY A 795 10.50 -41.43 -21.00
C GLY A 795 11.22 -40.19 -20.47
N TRP A 796 11.27 -39.14 -21.28
CA TRP A 796 11.83 -37.82 -20.98
C TRP A 796 11.24 -37.21 -19.68
N GLY A 797 12.09 -37.04 -18.66
CA GLY A 797 11.78 -36.27 -17.46
C GLY A 797 12.12 -34.79 -17.62
N VAL A 798 11.26 -33.90 -17.12
CA VAL A 798 11.46 -32.45 -17.07
C VAL A 798 12.60 -32.10 -16.12
N PHE A 799 13.61 -31.37 -16.62
CA PHE A 799 14.78 -30.92 -15.85
C PHE A 799 14.49 -29.59 -15.14
N PHE A 800 14.73 -29.52 -13.82
CA PHE A 800 14.85 -28.27 -13.07
C PHE A 800 16.26 -28.17 -12.48
N PRO A 801 17.17 -27.32 -13.00
CA PRO A 801 18.42 -27.05 -12.31
C PRO A 801 18.15 -26.02 -11.20
N TRP A 802 18.23 -26.45 -9.95
CA TRP A 802 18.53 -25.56 -8.83
C TRP A 802 20.05 -25.55 -8.64
N SER A 803 20.65 -24.37 -8.52
CA SER A 803 22.05 -24.24 -8.08
C SER A 803 22.13 -23.20 -6.97
N VAL A 804 22.75 -23.56 -5.85
CA VAL A 804 23.03 -22.66 -4.73
C VAL A 804 24.52 -22.76 -4.40
N CYS A 805 25.20 -21.61 -4.27
CA CYS A 805 26.57 -21.54 -3.77
C CYS A 805 26.55 -21.40 -2.25
N LEU A 806 27.25 -22.31 -1.55
CA LEU A 806 27.43 -22.31 -0.11
C LEU A 806 28.92 -22.45 0.18
N ASN A 807 29.51 -21.51 0.94
CA ASN A 807 30.92 -21.55 1.35
C ASN A 807 31.92 -21.86 0.22
N GLY A 808 31.74 -21.22 -0.94
CA GLY A 808 32.62 -21.40 -2.09
C GLY A 808 32.45 -22.74 -2.81
N ILE A 809 31.35 -23.48 -2.58
CA ILE A 809 31.07 -24.76 -3.24
C ILE A 809 29.64 -24.76 -3.82
N ARG A 810 29.48 -25.27 -5.04
CA ARG A 810 28.24 -25.38 -5.81
C ARG A 810 27.89 -26.86 -5.98
N SER A 811 26.70 -27.28 -5.55
CA SER A 811 26.22 -28.66 -5.72
C SER A 811 24.99 -28.70 -6.64
N ARG A 812 24.93 -29.68 -7.55
CA ARG A 812 23.76 -29.95 -8.41
C ARG A 812 23.05 -31.23 -7.99
N PHE A 813 21.73 -31.20 -7.91
CA PHE A 813 20.90 -32.39 -7.62
C PHE A 813 20.12 -32.79 -8.87
N ARG A 814 20.05 -34.11 -9.16
CA ARG A 814 19.16 -34.68 -10.18
C ARG A 814 18.02 -35.44 -9.51
N LEU A 815 16.78 -35.20 -9.94
CA LEU A 815 15.59 -35.89 -9.45
C LEU A 815 14.86 -36.53 -10.63
N CYS A 816 14.65 -37.84 -10.61
CA CYS A 816 13.83 -38.56 -11.59
C CYS A 816 12.41 -38.73 -11.05
N LEU A 817 11.38 -38.33 -11.81
CA LEU A 817 9.97 -38.51 -11.47
C LEU A 817 9.29 -39.39 -12.52
N ALA A 818 8.60 -40.46 -12.09
CA ALA A 818 7.76 -41.26 -12.96
C ALA A 818 6.35 -40.67 -13.07
N GLY A 819 5.77 -40.67 -14.28
CA GLY A 819 4.40 -40.23 -14.54
C GLY A 819 3.33 -41.19 -13.99
N PRO A 820 2.05 -40.76 -13.91
CA PRO A 820 0.98 -41.56 -13.30
C PRO A 820 0.71 -42.83 -14.14
N GLY A 821 0.79 -44.01 -13.50
CA GLY A 821 0.41 -45.29 -14.10
C GLY A 821 1.56 -46.22 -14.54
N ARG A 822 2.83 -45.87 -14.30
CA ARG A 822 3.98 -46.77 -14.53
C ARG A 822 4.71 -47.09 -13.22
N ARG A 823 5.28 -48.30 -13.09
CA ARG A 823 6.09 -48.69 -11.92
C ARG A 823 7.40 -47.87 -11.91
N PRO A 824 7.91 -47.46 -10.74
CA PRO A 824 9.19 -46.73 -10.65
C PRO A 824 10.34 -47.65 -11.08
N CYS A 825 11.22 -47.15 -11.96
CA CYS A 825 12.50 -47.82 -12.25
C CYS A 825 13.46 -47.50 -11.09
N GLU A 826 14.15 -48.52 -10.55
CA GLU A 826 15.17 -48.34 -9.51
C GLU A 826 16.27 -47.41 -10.02
N CYS A 827 16.44 -46.26 -9.36
CA CYS A 827 17.51 -45.32 -9.64
C CYS A 827 18.66 -45.57 -8.66
N GLU A 828 19.45 -46.63 -8.87
CA GLU A 828 20.75 -46.74 -8.20
C GLU A 828 21.80 -45.96 -8.99
N GLY A 829 22.43 -44.97 -8.34
CA GLY A 829 23.74 -44.46 -8.78
C GLY A 829 23.82 -43.10 -9.51
N ALA A 830 22.87 -42.16 -9.36
CA ALA A 830 23.09 -40.80 -9.89
C ALA A 830 24.15 -40.03 -9.06
N PRO A 831 25.31 -39.63 -9.62
CA PRO A 831 26.35 -38.92 -8.88
C PRO A 831 25.97 -37.46 -8.61
N ILE A 832 26.35 -36.96 -7.42
CA ILE A 832 26.27 -35.54 -7.04
C ILE A 832 27.54 -34.86 -7.52
N GLU A 833 27.43 -33.91 -8.47
CA GLU A 833 28.55 -33.09 -8.92
C GLU A 833 28.69 -31.83 -8.06
N VAL A 834 29.92 -31.53 -7.62
CA VAL A 834 30.25 -30.46 -6.69
C VAL A 834 31.50 -29.68 -7.17
N GLU A 835 31.38 -28.38 -7.45
CA GLU A 835 32.48 -27.49 -7.93
C GLU A 835 32.73 -26.29 -7.01
N SER A 836 33.95 -25.72 -7.02
CA SER A 836 34.33 -24.53 -6.23
C SER A 836 33.93 -23.20 -6.92
N CYS A 837 33.54 -22.17 -6.17
CA CYS A 837 33.03 -20.88 -6.67
C CYS A 837 33.52 -19.63 -5.89
N ALA A 838 34.58 -19.68 -5.09
CA ALA A 838 35.12 -18.46 -4.45
C ALA A 838 36.67 -18.43 -4.35
N SER A 839 37.23 -17.23 -4.59
CA SER A 839 38.65 -16.88 -4.54
C SER A 839 39.00 -16.17 -3.22
N SER A 840 39.43 -16.91 -2.18
CA SER A 840 40.33 -16.50 -1.07
C SER A 840 40.28 -17.52 0.09
N PRO A 841 41.38 -17.81 0.83
CA PRO A 841 41.49 -18.96 1.71
C PRO A 841 41.37 -18.61 3.20
N SER A 842 40.36 -19.14 3.90
CA SER A 842 40.45 -19.49 5.35
C SER A 842 39.12 -20.02 5.88
N THR A 843 38.95 -21.34 5.84
CA THR A 843 38.41 -22.22 6.91
C THR A 843 38.18 -23.60 6.30
N MET A 844 39.09 -24.53 6.55
CA MET A 844 38.91 -25.94 6.16
C MET A 844 37.86 -26.58 7.07
N ILE A 845 36.66 -26.82 6.55
CA ILE A 845 35.67 -27.71 7.13
C ILE A 845 35.79 -29.05 6.41
N ASN A 846 35.93 -30.15 7.16
CA ASN A 846 36.27 -31.47 6.63
C ASN A 846 35.14 -32.05 5.75
N LYS A 847 35.37 -32.00 4.43
CA LYS A 847 34.45 -32.35 3.34
C LYS A 847 33.89 -33.78 3.45
N GLU A 848 34.68 -34.72 3.96
CA GLU A 848 34.27 -36.14 4.04
C GLU A 848 33.25 -36.41 5.15
N GLN A 849 33.31 -35.67 6.25
CA GLN A 849 32.46 -35.93 7.43
C GLN A 849 31.00 -35.54 7.18
N ILE A 850 30.78 -34.41 6.48
CA ILE A 850 29.44 -33.92 6.11
C ILE A 850 28.81 -34.81 5.04
N ILE A 851 29.60 -35.26 4.06
CA ILE A 851 29.12 -36.16 3.01
C ILE A 851 28.72 -37.51 3.61
N LYS A 852 29.51 -38.04 4.55
CA LYS A 852 29.19 -39.30 5.24
C LYS A 852 27.91 -39.18 6.08
N GLU A 853 27.72 -38.07 6.78
CA GLU A 853 26.56 -37.88 7.66
C GLU A 853 25.24 -37.64 6.88
N LEU A 854 25.29 -36.89 5.77
CA LEU A 854 24.13 -36.71 4.88
C LEU A 854 23.79 -37.99 4.11
N THR A 855 24.81 -38.75 3.69
CA THR A 855 24.61 -40.02 3.00
C THR A 855 24.01 -41.07 3.92
N GLU A 856 24.49 -41.18 5.16
CA GLU A 856 23.94 -42.13 6.15
C GLU A 856 22.51 -41.77 6.57
N ARG A 857 22.20 -40.48 6.80
CA ARG A 857 20.83 -40.05 7.13
C ARG A 857 19.84 -40.27 5.98
N THR A 858 20.30 -40.12 4.73
CA THR A 858 19.46 -40.37 3.55
C THR A 858 19.28 -41.87 3.29
N LYS A 859 20.32 -42.68 3.49
CA LYS A 859 20.23 -44.16 3.42
C LYS A 859 19.31 -44.73 4.50
N HIS A 860 19.36 -44.22 5.72
CA HIS A 860 18.50 -44.67 6.83
C HIS A 860 17.01 -44.38 6.61
N LEU A 861 16.68 -43.40 5.78
CA LEU A 861 15.31 -43.06 5.37
C LEU A 861 14.82 -43.89 4.17
N ILE A 862 15.74 -44.37 3.32
CA ILE A 862 15.45 -45.23 2.16
C ILE A 862 15.33 -46.71 2.59
N TYR A 863 16.18 -47.19 3.50
CA TYR A 863 16.25 -48.61 3.90
C TYR A 863 15.01 -49.11 4.64
N ASN A 864 14.22 -48.20 5.25
CA ASN A 864 12.98 -48.53 5.95
C ASN A 864 11.73 -48.55 5.06
N GLY A 865 11.88 -48.52 3.72
CA GLY A 865 10.85 -48.92 2.77
C GLY A 865 9.53 -48.15 2.79
N ARG A 866 9.47 -46.99 3.45
CA ARG A 866 8.28 -46.14 3.50
C ARG A 866 8.67 -44.73 3.12
N LEU A 867 8.68 -44.42 1.83
CA LEU A 867 8.45 -43.04 1.39
C LEU A 867 7.40 -43.10 0.27
N THR A 868 6.13 -43.14 0.66
CA THR A 868 5.04 -42.87 -0.28
C THR A 868 4.87 -41.36 -0.43
N TYR A 869 4.39 -40.93 -1.60
CA TYR A 869 4.06 -39.54 -1.96
C TYR A 869 3.27 -38.75 -0.88
N LYS A 870 2.61 -39.45 0.05
CA LYS A 870 1.96 -38.90 1.25
C LYS A 870 2.92 -38.29 2.29
N MET A 871 4.10 -38.88 2.51
CA MET A 871 5.02 -38.41 3.55
C MET A 871 5.91 -37.25 3.12
N PHE A 872 6.22 -37.12 1.83
CA PHE A 872 6.96 -35.98 1.30
C PHE A 872 6.17 -34.66 1.44
N ASN A 873 4.85 -34.70 1.25
CA ASN A 873 3.97 -33.56 1.52
C ASN A 873 3.83 -33.25 3.02
N MET A 874 3.82 -34.27 3.90
CA MET A 874 3.86 -34.05 5.35
C MET A 874 5.14 -33.37 5.79
N TYR A 875 6.30 -33.77 5.28
CA TYR A 875 7.59 -33.14 5.62
C TYR A 875 7.64 -31.67 5.17
N PHE A 876 7.13 -31.36 3.98
CA PHE A 876 7.06 -29.99 3.48
C PHE A 876 6.11 -29.10 4.31
N LEU A 877 5.00 -29.68 4.79
CA LEU A 877 4.06 -29.01 5.69
C LEU A 877 4.57 -28.90 7.13
N ASP A 878 5.30 -29.88 7.65
CA ASP A 878 5.94 -29.83 8.96
C ASP A 878 7.08 -28.81 9.00
N VAL A 879 7.75 -28.56 7.87
CA VAL A 879 8.69 -27.43 7.69
C VAL A 879 7.95 -26.09 7.69
N ILE A 880 6.74 -26.01 7.13
CA ILE A 880 5.91 -24.80 7.21
C ILE A 880 5.41 -24.57 8.65
N ILE A 881 5.02 -25.64 9.35
CA ILE A 881 4.51 -25.61 10.72
C ILE A 881 5.63 -25.33 11.73
N SER A 882 6.84 -25.86 11.53
CA SER A 882 8.00 -25.62 12.41
C SER A 882 8.63 -24.23 12.23
N ASN A 883 8.25 -23.49 11.18
CA ASN A 883 8.65 -22.11 10.95
C ASN A 883 7.57 -21.07 11.38
N MET A 884 6.43 -21.52 11.91
CA MET A 884 5.44 -20.69 12.63
C MET A 884 5.67 -20.78 14.14
#